data_AF-G0NEH9-F1
#
_entry.id   AF-G0NEH9-F1
#
_cell.length_a   1.000
_cell.length_b   1.000
_cell.length_c   1.000
_cell.angle_alpha   90.00
_cell.angle_beta   90.00
_cell.angle_gamma   90.00
#
_symmetry.space_group_name_H-M   'P 1'
#
loop_
_entity.id
_entity.type
_entity.pdbx_description
1 polymer ?
#
loop_
_entity_poly.entity_id
_entity_poly.type
_entity_poly.pdbx_seq_one_letter_code
_entity_poly.pdbx_strand_id
1 'polypeptide(L)'
;MSHFASLVNPDLTMLSSVLQEDVIRKFLPSELIPAGWSCQKRSLIENVQSLYKTSNKRIQVYGSPESLEKTLEIFMSFPGNQQFFHLKDYDVYKTYLPIYKSLGGNAYFYKKEMYELLIHHTPKFNTLAPLQRLAYNLISFYLRTLKNKLATSHEMIGLDINLMEVLVVKNLKFEMMMERGDWKTYPTSFAFEPKNSGQVLNYISDLLTQSETGVKMGSGLRKKISMVTDDVPVEENEVEYKKMLTWLDITLQYFNTIINNNKMMFLARSETVDSIPASKIPIRLFESNEERVVMSHELLHAIKLEKLDVSGLEDRIMAMPKLSALSFRDVFQMIPSDIFKMLEFVRIPQPPLLRDLRMIPTIDGNNCLTTWQFFLMIFDDAILIKRLFQGMKGKQWPPIMAEFYTMLMDTLRLESYFVTYNTYERIKLKLREKECRLTLTNSEVESLNTTKQELDQKNEQNEKLIATFQEAISKKDLTIMFWQSRDQEKVRIIKELNAEESKAIPQRSTEESEKVYSLLSNLLATKTILSKEDPVKKSNDICDALVSKTNSKLTQQFVKYETRVFQLQVSSYIQTVENNIKLIQGNQAIKSDQIPEIPDFPEFSEEFKNFHKFILKKEAPLLCRQLLNLTDEIADMECVICINEMESHDDTTKCVHCKRRYHNHCIKSWLKTKSVCPTCKHGMVDEQEFPAL
;
A
#
# COMPACT_ATOMS: atom_id res chain seq x y z
N MET A 1 31.73 10.02 -35.37
CA MET A 1 31.31 9.48 -36.68
C MET A 1 30.02 8.71 -36.44
N SER A 2 28.93 9.10 -37.12
CA SER A 2 27.56 8.75 -36.74
C SER A 2 27.32 7.24 -36.72
N HIS A 3 27.26 6.67 -35.51
CA HIS A 3 26.80 5.31 -35.30
C HIS A 3 25.31 5.24 -35.68
N PHE A 4 24.99 4.30 -36.59
CA PHE A 4 23.68 3.98 -37.17
C PHE A 4 23.19 4.89 -38.31
N ALA A 5 23.37 4.41 -39.54
CA ALA A 5 22.45 4.75 -40.63
C ALA A 5 21.18 3.91 -40.47
N SER A 6 20.01 4.53 -40.66
CA SER A 6 18.74 3.81 -40.71
C SER A 6 18.15 3.90 -42.11
N LEU A 7 17.52 2.82 -42.55
CA LEU A 7 16.75 2.83 -43.81
C LEU A 7 15.42 3.56 -43.64
N VAL A 8 14.84 3.56 -42.43
CA VAL A 8 13.52 4.13 -42.14
C VAL A 8 13.52 4.68 -40.72
N ASN A 9 13.23 5.97 -40.56
CA ASN A 9 13.04 6.59 -39.24
C ASN A 9 11.71 6.14 -38.62
N PRO A 10 11.65 5.93 -37.29
CA PRO A 10 10.40 5.59 -36.63
C PRO A 10 9.40 6.74 -36.76
N ASP A 11 8.12 6.40 -36.83
CA ASP A 11 7.03 7.38 -36.83
C ASP A 11 5.88 6.82 -36.01
N LEU A 12 5.89 7.16 -34.72
CA LEU A 12 4.89 6.71 -33.76
C LEU A 12 3.59 7.52 -33.85
N THR A 13 3.55 8.60 -34.64
CA THR A 13 2.32 9.38 -34.83
C THR A 13 1.22 8.59 -35.54
N MET A 14 1.60 7.52 -36.23
CA MET A 14 0.67 6.61 -36.90
C MET A 14 -0.10 5.69 -35.95
N LEU A 15 0.37 5.54 -34.70
CA LEU A 15 -0.32 4.73 -33.70
C LEU A 15 -1.62 5.38 -33.25
N SER A 16 -2.65 4.56 -33.05
CA SER A 16 -3.88 5.03 -32.38
C SER A 16 -3.56 5.51 -30.96
N SER A 17 -4.40 6.39 -30.41
CA SER A 17 -4.18 6.92 -29.06
C SER A 17 -4.11 5.82 -28.00
N VAL A 18 -4.90 4.75 -28.15
CA VAL A 18 -4.85 3.57 -27.27
C VAL A 18 -3.49 2.90 -27.32
N LEU A 19 -2.94 2.69 -28.53
CA LEU A 19 -1.62 2.06 -28.69
C LEU A 19 -0.49 2.97 -28.21
N GLN A 20 -0.60 4.28 -28.41
CA GLN A 20 0.36 5.24 -27.83
C GLN A 20 0.35 5.15 -26.30
N GLU A 21 -0.83 5.04 -25.69
CA GLU A 21 -0.97 4.86 -24.24
C GLU A 21 -0.36 3.56 -23.75
N ASP A 22 -0.61 2.44 -24.45
CA ASP A 22 -0.03 1.13 -24.12
C ASP A 22 1.50 1.18 -24.12
N VAL A 23 2.10 1.84 -25.12
CA VAL A 23 3.55 2.02 -25.23
C VAL A 23 4.09 2.84 -24.06
N ILE A 24 3.44 3.98 -23.75
CA ILE A 24 3.84 4.86 -22.65
C ILE A 24 3.74 4.14 -21.31
N ARG A 25 2.64 3.43 -21.06
CA ARG A 25 2.41 2.69 -19.80
C ARG A 25 3.33 1.49 -19.63
N LYS A 26 3.74 0.86 -20.73
CA LYS A 26 4.70 -0.25 -20.70
C LYS A 26 6.12 0.23 -20.44
N PHE A 27 6.46 1.41 -20.94
CA PHE A 27 7.78 2.02 -20.74
C PHE A 27 7.92 2.66 -19.36
N LEU A 28 6.99 3.54 -18.98
CA LEU A 28 7.09 4.32 -17.74
C LEU A 28 6.60 3.55 -16.52
N PRO A 29 7.24 3.72 -15.35
CA PRO A 29 6.66 3.30 -14.08
C PRO A 29 5.29 3.94 -13.84
N SER A 30 4.36 3.18 -13.28
CA SER A 30 2.97 3.64 -13.06
C SER A 30 2.88 4.87 -12.14
N GLU A 31 3.86 5.07 -11.27
CA GLU A 31 3.96 6.20 -10.33
C GLU A 31 4.17 7.55 -11.03
N LEU A 32 4.59 7.53 -12.30
CA LEU A 32 4.76 8.72 -13.14
C LEU A 32 3.52 9.02 -13.99
N ILE A 33 2.51 8.17 -13.95
CA ILE A 33 1.29 8.33 -14.76
C ILE A 33 0.13 8.66 -13.81
N PRO A 34 -0.45 9.87 -13.89
CA PRO A 34 -1.58 10.25 -13.04
C PRO A 34 -2.77 9.31 -13.20
N ALA A 35 -3.49 9.07 -12.10
CA ALA A 35 -4.76 8.35 -12.13
C ALA A 35 -5.75 9.07 -13.05
N GLY A 36 -6.33 8.33 -14.00
CA GLY A 36 -7.27 8.87 -14.99
C GLY A 36 -6.64 9.58 -16.19
N TRP A 37 -5.31 9.71 -16.26
CA TRP A 37 -4.65 10.18 -17.48
C TRP A 37 -4.85 9.16 -18.62
N SER A 38 -5.10 9.64 -19.84
CA SER A 38 -5.25 8.81 -21.04
C SER A 38 -4.82 9.59 -22.29
N CYS A 39 -4.35 8.87 -23.30
CA CYS A 39 -4.01 9.46 -24.58
C CYS A 39 -5.28 9.87 -25.34
N GLN A 40 -5.28 11.10 -25.85
CA GLN A 40 -6.32 11.62 -26.73
C GLN A 40 -5.97 11.35 -28.20
N LYS A 41 -6.93 11.54 -29.11
CA LYS A 41 -6.71 11.50 -30.57
C LYS A 41 -5.85 12.69 -31.03
N ARG A 42 -4.57 12.66 -30.66
CA ARG A 42 -3.54 13.68 -30.84
C ARG A 42 -2.23 13.01 -31.27
N SER A 43 -1.25 13.82 -31.65
CA SER A 43 0.11 13.34 -31.89
C SER A 43 0.73 12.78 -30.60
N LEU A 44 1.75 11.94 -30.74
CA LEU A 44 2.46 11.36 -29.59
C LEU A 44 3.04 12.46 -28.70
N ILE A 45 3.76 13.45 -29.27
CA ILE A 45 4.29 14.59 -28.51
C ILE A 45 3.21 15.34 -27.72
N GLU A 46 2.03 15.59 -28.29
CA GLU A 46 0.96 16.29 -27.57
C GLU A 46 0.44 15.46 -26.38
N ASN A 47 0.34 14.14 -26.55
CA ASN A 47 -0.01 13.23 -25.45
C ASN A 47 1.09 13.21 -24.38
N VAL A 48 2.37 13.15 -24.76
CA VAL A 48 3.51 13.22 -23.82
C VAL A 48 3.54 14.57 -23.08
N GLN A 49 3.33 15.69 -23.77
CA GLN A 49 3.24 17.00 -23.14
C GLN A 49 2.06 17.10 -22.16
N SER A 50 0.92 16.46 -22.48
CA SER A 50 -0.23 16.39 -21.56
C SER A 50 0.10 15.61 -20.29
N LEU A 51 0.88 14.54 -20.41
CA LEU A 51 1.38 13.75 -19.29
C LEU A 51 2.28 14.61 -18.41
N TYR A 52 3.21 15.37 -18.99
CA TYR A 52 4.10 16.27 -18.23
C TYR A 52 3.34 17.37 -17.47
N LYS A 53 2.24 17.88 -18.03
CA LYS A 53 1.41 18.89 -17.36
C LYS A 53 0.68 18.35 -16.13
N THR A 54 0.34 17.07 -16.14
CA THR A 54 -0.49 16.42 -15.11
C THR A 54 0.30 15.54 -14.14
N SER A 55 1.49 15.12 -14.53
CA SER A 55 2.40 14.29 -13.73
C SER A 55 2.97 15.04 -12.52
N ASN A 56 3.37 14.29 -11.50
CA ASN A 56 4.33 14.80 -10.53
C ASN A 56 5.62 15.18 -11.26
N LYS A 57 6.31 16.26 -10.87
CA LYS A 57 7.51 16.77 -11.55
C LYS A 57 8.64 15.73 -11.73
N ARG A 58 8.52 14.51 -11.16
CA ARG A 58 9.50 13.43 -11.27
C ARG A 58 9.65 12.87 -12.68
N ILE A 59 8.62 12.99 -13.55
CA ILE A 59 8.73 12.55 -14.95
C ILE A 59 9.87 13.26 -15.70
N GLN A 60 10.31 14.42 -15.23
CA GLN A 60 11.48 15.17 -15.74
C GLN A 60 12.79 14.38 -15.65
N VAL A 61 12.84 13.26 -14.92
CA VAL A 61 13.94 12.28 -14.97
C VAL A 61 14.21 11.76 -16.38
N TYR A 62 13.20 11.76 -17.25
CA TYR A 62 13.31 11.40 -18.68
C TYR A 62 13.63 12.61 -19.58
N GLY A 63 13.96 13.77 -19.01
CA GLY A 63 14.27 15.00 -19.75
C GLY A 63 13.01 15.78 -20.14
N SER A 64 13.08 16.48 -21.28
CA SER A 64 11.94 17.21 -21.84
C SER A 64 10.89 16.25 -22.47
N PRO A 65 9.66 16.71 -22.75
CA PRO A 65 8.68 15.92 -23.50
C PRO A 65 9.24 15.33 -24.81
N GLU A 66 10.05 16.10 -25.54
CA GLU A 66 10.70 15.69 -26.79
C GLU A 66 11.79 14.63 -26.54
N SER A 67 12.47 14.72 -25.40
CA SER A 67 13.46 13.70 -24.99
C SER A 67 12.77 12.37 -24.67
N LEU A 68 11.63 12.41 -23.99
CA LEU A 68 10.84 11.21 -23.71
C LEU A 68 10.24 10.64 -25.00
N GLU A 69 9.69 11.46 -25.90
CA GLU A 69 9.16 11.00 -27.19
C GLU A 69 10.22 10.21 -27.96
N LYS A 70 11.44 10.77 -28.10
CA LYS A 70 12.55 10.08 -28.74
C LYS A 70 12.95 8.77 -28.04
N THR A 71 12.85 8.73 -26.71
CA THR A 71 13.11 7.51 -25.94
C THR A 71 12.04 6.44 -26.21
N LEU A 72 10.77 6.84 -26.33
CA LEU A 72 9.66 5.94 -26.69
C LEU A 72 9.79 5.41 -28.13
N GLU A 73 10.23 6.25 -29.06
CA GLU A 73 10.58 5.84 -30.42
C GLU A 73 11.65 4.74 -30.40
N ILE A 74 12.73 4.92 -29.63
CA ILE A 74 13.79 3.91 -29.47
C ILE A 74 13.24 2.64 -28.81
N PHE A 75 12.41 2.77 -27.78
CA PHE A 75 11.83 1.63 -27.08
C PHE A 75 10.94 0.77 -27.99
N MET A 76 10.24 1.37 -28.96
CA MET A 76 9.48 0.64 -29.96
C MET A 76 10.32 0.08 -31.11
N SER A 77 11.60 0.44 -31.18
CA SER A 77 12.47 0.18 -32.33
C SER A 77 13.27 -1.12 -32.18
N PHE A 78 12.57 -2.26 -32.17
CA PHE A 78 13.19 -3.58 -32.10
C PHE A 78 12.42 -4.67 -32.88
N PRO A 79 13.11 -5.74 -33.31
CA PRO A 79 12.48 -6.86 -33.99
C PRO A 79 11.49 -7.60 -33.11
N GLY A 80 10.28 -7.80 -33.64
CA GLY A 80 9.19 -8.44 -32.91
C GLY A 80 8.39 -7.49 -32.01
N ASN A 81 8.57 -6.16 -32.13
CA ASN A 81 7.77 -5.16 -31.41
C ASN A 81 6.25 -5.39 -31.53
N GLN A 82 5.78 -5.86 -32.69
CA GLN A 82 4.38 -6.14 -32.95
C GLN A 82 3.81 -7.15 -31.95
N GLN A 83 4.52 -8.27 -31.74
CA GLN A 83 4.13 -9.32 -30.83
C GLN A 83 4.22 -8.83 -29.37
N PHE A 84 5.26 -8.07 -29.07
CA PHE A 84 5.50 -7.52 -27.73
C PHE A 84 4.46 -6.51 -27.28
N PHE A 85 3.97 -5.64 -28.18
CA PHE A 85 2.91 -4.66 -27.87
C PHE A 85 1.51 -5.17 -28.24
N HIS A 86 1.38 -6.44 -28.64
CA HIS A 86 0.11 -7.03 -29.08
C HIS A 86 -0.59 -6.22 -30.19
N LEU A 87 0.21 -5.60 -31.08
CA LEU A 87 -0.30 -4.82 -32.20
C LEU A 87 -0.97 -5.76 -33.19
N LYS A 88 -2.17 -5.38 -33.64
CA LYS A 88 -2.90 -6.17 -34.61
C LYS A 88 -2.26 -6.00 -35.98
N ASP A 89 -2.39 -7.01 -36.82
CA ASP A 89 -1.76 -7.02 -38.16
C ASP A 89 -2.18 -5.84 -39.03
N TYR A 90 -3.34 -5.25 -38.76
CA TYR A 90 -3.91 -4.10 -39.46
C TYR A 90 -3.61 -2.73 -38.83
N ASP A 91 -2.84 -2.66 -37.74
CA ASP A 91 -2.54 -1.40 -37.05
C ASP A 91 -1.35 -0.70 -37.72
N VAL A 92 -1.54 0.42 -38.41
CA VAL A 92 -0.44 1.04 -39.18
C VAL A 92 0.58 1.72 -38.29
N TYR A 93 1.87 1.41 -38.48
CA TYR A 93 2.98 2.13 -37.85
C TYR A 93 4.26 1.95 -38.68
N LYS A 94 5.19 2.91 -38.63
CA LYS A 94 6.51 2.74 -39.23
C LYS A 94 7.50 2.27 -38.19
N THR A 95 8.17 1.16 -38.49
CA THR A 95 9.22 0.61 -37.65
C THR A 95 10.57 1.22 -38.01
N TYR A 96 11.41 1.52 -37.01
CA TYR A 96 12.81 1.87 -37.23
C TYR A 96 13.58 0.68 -37.81
N LEU A 97 14.35 0.93 -38.86
CA LEU A 97 15.18 -0.09 -39.50
C LEU A 97 16.66 0.18 -39.27
N PRO A 98 17.26 -0.33 -38.17
CA PRO A 98 18.68 -0.14 -37.88
C PRO A 98 19.56 -0.98 -38.81
N ILE A 99 20.59 -0.34 -39.37
CA ILE A 99 21.68 -1.06 -40.04
C ILE A 99 22.83 -1.24 -39.04
N TYR A 100 23.22 -2.50 -38.85
CA TYR A 100 24.38 -2.92 -38.09
C TYR A 100 25.55 -3.20 -39.01
N LYS A 101 26.77 -3.07 -38.48
CA LYS A 101 28.00 -3.35 -39.21
C LYS A 101 28.70 -4.54 -38.60
N SER A 102 29.18 -5.45 -39.43
CA SER A 102 30.03 -6.54 -38.96
C SER A 102 31.44 -6.05 -38.61
N LEU A 103 32.24 -6.92 -37.99
CA LEU A 103 33.68 -6.69 -37.84
C LEU A 103 34.36 -6.42 -39.19
N GLY A 104 33.87 -7.03 -40.27
CA GLY A 104 34.34 -6.81 -41.65
C GLY A 104 33.75 -5.59 -42.35
N GLY A 105 32.87 -4.81 -41.71
CA GLY A 105 32.26 -3.60 -42.29
C GLY A 105 31.03 -3.84 -43.19
N ASN A 106 30.60 -5.10 -43.34
CA ASN A 106 29.41 -5.47 -44.10
C ASN A 106 28.14 -5.00 -43.37
N ALA A 107 27.11 -4.61 -44.13
CA ALA A 107 25.84 -4.14 -43.60
C ALA A 107 24.90 -5.33 -43.30
N TYR A 108 24.33 -5.33 -42.10
CA TYR A 108 23.39 -6.34 -41.61
C TYR A 108 22.20 -5.68 -40.93
N PHE A 109 21.08 -6.39 -40.89
CA PHE A 109 19.90 -6.02 -40.13
C PHE A 109 19.14 -7.29 -39.79
N TYR A 110 18.12 -7.16 -38.95
CA TYR A 110 17.31 -8.29 -38.54
C TYR A 110 16.43 -8.75 -39.71
N LYS A 111 16.30 -10.06 -39.89
CA LYS A 111 15.63 -10.64 -41.06
C LYS A 111 14.14 -10.27 -41.12
N LYS A 112 13.48 -10.22 -39.96
CA LYS A 112 12.04 -9.96 -39.84
C LYS A 112 11.65 -8.56 -40.36
N GLU A 113 12.60 -7.65 -40.42
CA GLU A 113 12.50 -6.28 -40.89
C GLU A 113 12.47 -6.18 -42.41
N MET A 114 12.83 -7.25 -43.13
CA MET A 114 12.66 -7.32 -44.60
C MET A 114 11.23 -7.03 -45.03
N TYR A 115 10.25 -7.43 -44.23
CA TYR A 115 8.83 -7.17 -44.52
C TYR A 115 8.47 -5.70 -44.31
N GLU A 116 9.07 -5.02 -43.32
CA GLU A 116 8.88 -3.58 -43.13
C GLU A 116 9.52 -2.76 -44.26
N LEU A 117 10.64 -3.26 -44.81
CA LEU A 117 11.27 -2.70 -45.99
C LEU A 117 10.36 -2.79 -47.23
N LEU A 118 9.71 -3.94 -47.44
CA LEU A 118 8.70 -4.08 -48.51
C LEU A 118 7.50 -3.15 -48.30
N ILE A 119 7.02 -3.00 -47.06
CA ILE A 119 5.94 -2.04 -46.73
C ILE A 119 6.38 -0.61 -47.07
N HIS A 120 7.60 -0.22 -46.69
CA HIS A 120 8.16 1.10 -46.98
C HIS A 120 8.26 1.37 -48.48
N HIS A 121 8.65 0.34 -49.24
CA HIS A 121 8.70 0.36 -50.70
C HIS A 121 7.40 -0.12 -51.34
N THR A 122 6.25 0.11 -50.72
CA THR A 122 4.96 -0.13 -51.40
C THR A 122 4.77 0.93 -52.49
N PRO A 123 4.51 0.54 -53.75
CA PRO A 123 4.38 1.50 -54.84
C PRO A 123 3.26 2.52 -54.65
N LYS A 124 3.42 3.69 -55.23
CA LYS A 124 2.38 4.73 -55.22
C LYS A 124 1.33 4.51 -56.30
N PHE A 125 0.09 4.89 -55.99
CA PHE A 125 -0.97 5.01 -56.99
C PHE A 125 -2.01 6.01 -56.53
N ASN A 126 -2.69 6.67 -57.46
CA ASN A 126 -3.69 7.68 -57.16
C ASN A 126 -5.11 7.13 -57.35
N THR A 127 -5.97 7.29 -56.36
CA THR A 127 -7.41 6.99 -56.38
C THR A 127 -8.08 7.84 -55.29
N LEU A 128 -9.33 7.57 -54.93
CA LEU A 128 -9.98 8.19 -53.78
C LEU A 128 -9.23 7.87 -52.48
N ALA A 129 -8.99 8.89 -51.65
CA ALA A 129 -8.18 8.77 -50.44
C ALA A 129 -8.59 7.60 -49.50
N PRO A 130 -9.90 7.33 -49.26
CA PRO A 130 -10.30 6.16 -48.47
C PRO A 130 -9.89 4.82 -49.10
N LEU A 131 -10.02 4.68 -50.42
CA LEU A 131 -9.65 3.46 -51.16
C LEU A 131 -8.14 3.28 -51.21
N GLN A 132 -7.40 4.37 -51.42
CA GLN A 132 -5.95 4.37 -51.38
C GLN A 132 -5.44 3.89 -50.02
N ARG A 133 -6.01 4.44 -48.93
CA ARG A 133 -5.68 4.04 -47.56
C ARG A 133 -6.04 2.58 -47.30
N LEU A 134 -7.19 2.11 -47.79
CA LEU A 134 -7.59 0.72 -47.67
C LEU A 134 -6.58 -0.21 -48.35
N ALA A 135 -6.14 0.12 -49.57
CA ALA A 135 -5.19 -0.68 -50.33
C ALA A 135 -3.84 -0.83 -49.61
N TYR A 136 -3.27 0.28 -49.10
CA TYR A 136 -2.04 0.23 -48.31
C TYR A 136 -2.18 -0.57 -47.01
N ASN A 137 -3.33 -0.48 -46.35
CA ASN A 137 -3.60 -1.27 -45.16
C ASN A 137 -3.67 -2.78 -45.47
N LEU A 138 -4.23 -3.16 -46.61
CA LEU A 138 -4.31 -4.55 -47.06
C LEU A 138 -2.92 -5.12 -47.38
N ILE A 139 -2.06 -4.36 -48.06
CA ILE A 139 -0.66 -4.75 -48.30
C ILE A 139 0.11 -4.88 -46.98
N SER A 140 -0.05 -3.91 -46.07
CA SER A 140 0.61 -3.96 -44.76
C SER A 140 0.17 -5.18 -43.95
N PHE A 141 -1.13 -5.47 -43.95
CA PHE A 141 -1.70 -6.65 -43.31
C PHE A 141 -1.13 -7.95 -43.90
N TYR A 142 -1.06 -8.04 -45.23
CA TYR A 142 -0.49 -9.19 -45.92
C TYR A 142 0.96 -9.45 -45.50
N LEU A 143 1.84 -8.44 -45.67
CA LEU A 143 3.27 -8.56 -45.38
C LEU A 143 3.54 -8.83 -43.90
N ARG A 144 2.76 -8.25 -42.98
CA ARG A 144 2.89 -8.51 -41.54
C ARG A 144 2.42 -9.89 -41.14
N THR A 145 1.42 -10.42 -41.82
CA THR A 145 1.02 -11.82 -41.61
C THR A 145 2.16 -12.77 -41.99
N LEU A 146 2.89 -12.48 -43.09
CA LEU A 146 4.08 -13.26 -43.47
C LEU A 146 5.22 -13.09 -42.46
N LYS A 147 5.50 -11.85 -42.07
CA LYS A 147 6.45 -11.52 -41.01
C LYS A 147 6.18 -12.31 -39.73
N ASN A 148 4.92 -12.51 -39.37
CA ASN A 148 4.51 -13.24 -38.16
C ASN A 148 4.64 -14.76 -38.27
N LYS A 149 4.81 -15.33 -39.47
CA LYS A 149 5.18 -16.74 -39.64
C LYS A 149 6.61 -17.01 -39.18
N LEU A 150 7.48 -16.00 -39.17
CA LEU A 150 8.82 -16.10 -38.57
C LEU A 150 8.67 -16.15 -37.05
N ALA A 151 8.81 -17.36 -36.51
CA ALA A 151 8.65 -17.66 -35.08
C ALA A 151 9.63 -16.87 -34.20
N THR A 152 10.85 -16.65 -34.69
CA THR A 152 11.89 -15.92 -33.95
C THR A 152 12.22 -14.61 -34.65
N SER A 153 12.68 -13.62 -33.87
CA SER A 153 13.02 -12.28 -34.38
C SER A 153 14.53 -11.97 -34.29
N HIS A 154 15.35 -12.97 -33.97
CA HIS A 154 16.78 -12.80 -33.71
C HIS A 154 17.67 -12.95 -34.94
N GLU A 155 17.21 -13.69 -35.96
CA GLU A 155 17.99 -13.94 -37.18
C GLU A 155 18.38 -12.63 -37.87
N MET A 156 19.62 -12.56 -38.35
CA MET A 156 20.12 -11.41 -39.11
C MET A 156 20.43 -11.82 -40.55
N ILE A 157 20.38 -10.84 -41.46
CA ILE A 157 20.70 -11.02 -42.87
C ILE A 157 21.53 -9.83 -43.38
N GLY A 158 22.42 -10.10 -44.33
CA GLY A 158 23.18 -9.05 -45.01
C GLY A 158 22.28 -8.21 -45.91
N LEU A 159 22.56 -6.91 -46.00
CA LEU A 159 21.87 -6.01 -46.92
C LEU A 159 22.38 -6.20 -48.34
N ASP A 160 21.51 -6.72 -49.20
CA ASP A 160 21.74 -6.77 -50.65
C ASP A 160 21.32 -5.45 -51.31
N ILE A 161 22.31 -4.67 -51.74
CA ILE A 161 22.10 -3.40 -52.43
C ILE A 161 21.39 -3.61 -53.78
N ASN A 162 21.63 -4.74 -54.45
CA ASN A 162 20.98 -5.02 -55.74
C ASN A 162 19.47 -5.20 -55.56
N LEU A 163 19.04 -5.84 -54.46
CA LEU A 163 17.62 -5.96 -54.14
C LEU A 163 16.98 -4.58 -53.95
N MET A 164 17.67 -3.65 -53.27
CA MET A 164 17.19 -2.28 -53.08
C MET A 164 17.00 -1.55 -54.41
N GLU A 165 17.97 -1.66 -55.33
CA GLU A 165 17.86 -1.08 -56.66
C GLU A 165 16.69 -1.68 -57.46
N VAL A 166 16.52 -3.00 -57.39
CA VAL A 166 15.39 -3.71 -58.02
C VAL A 166 14.05 -3.23 -57.47
N LEU A 167 13.94 -3.01 -56.16
CA LEU A 167 12.73 -2.47 -55.53
C LEU A 167 12.42 -1.07 -56.07
N VAL A 168 13.40 -0.16 -56.04
CA VAL A 168 13.20 1.23 -56.49
C VAL A 168 12.81 1.29 -57.98
N VAL A 169 13.56 0.59 -58.85
CA VAL A 169 13.32 0.65 -60.30
C VAL A 169 11.99 0.02 -60.68
N LYS A 170 11.64 -1.14 -60.10
CA LYS A 170 10.36 -1.78 -60.42
C LYS A 170 9.17 -0.99 -59.88
N ASN A 171 9.30 -0.38 -58.70
CA ASN A 171 8.26 0.51 -58.17
C ASN A 171 8.00 1.69 -59.10
N LEU A 172 9.05 2.40 -59.54
CA LEU A 172 8.89 3.52 -60.46
C LEU A 172 8.18 3.11 -61.76
N LYS A 173 8.55 1.97 -62.35
CA LYS A 173 7.90 1.45 -63.55
C LYS A 173 6.41 1.16 -63.32
N PHE A 174 6.08 0.57 -62.18
CA PHE A 174 4.71 0.25 -61.83
C PHE A 174 3.88 1.51 -61.49
N GLU A 175 4.45 2.48 -60.78
CA GLU A 175 3.85 3.79 -60.54
C GLU A 175 3.51 4.50 -61.86
N MET A 176 4.45 4.53 -62.80
CA MET A 176 4.22 5.11 -64.14
C MET A 176 3.12 4.37 -64.92
N MET A 177 3.06 3.05 -64.83
CA MET A 177 1.99 2.24 -65.45
C MET A 177 0.61 2.58 -64.87
N MET A 178 0.53 2.79 -63.55
CA MET A 178 -0.71 3.20 -62.88
C MET A 178 -1.15 4.61 -63.29
N GLU A 179 -0.19 5.53 -63.45
CA GLU A 179 -0.44 6.92 -63.88
C GLU A 179 -0.92 7.01 -65.32
N ARG A 180 -0.31 6.25 -66.24
CA ARG A 180 -0.66 6.26 -67.68
C ARG A 180 -2.00 5.60 -68.00
N GLY A 181 -2.54 4.82 -67.06
CA GLY A 181 -3.79 4.09 -67.27
C GLY A 181 -3.61 2.71 -67.89
N ASP A 182 -2.37 2.27 -68.08
CA ASP A 182 -2.01 0.96 -68.67
C ASP A 182 -2.53 -0.21 -67.82
N TRP A 183 -2.80 0.02 -66.53
CA TRP A 183 -3.43 -0.95 -65.64
C TRP A 183 -4.79 -1.46 -66.13
N LYS A 184 -5.51 -0.71 -66.98
CA LYS A 184 -6.83 -1.12 -67.49
C LYS A 184 -6.79 -2.36 -68.38
N THR A 185 -5.66 -2.61 -69.02
CA THR A 185 -5.43 -3.75 -69.92
C THR A 185 -4.53 -4.81 -69.28
N TYR A 186 -4.13 -4.61 -68.01
CA TYR A 186 -3.28 -5.55 -67.32
C TYR A 186 -4.05 -6.85 -67.02
N PRO A 187 -3.47 -8.03 -67.35
CA PRO A 187 -4.09 -9.30 -67.01
C PRO A 187 -4.03 -9.51 -65.49
N THR A 188 -5.16 -9.30 -64.81
CA THR A 188 -5.28 -9.60 -63.38
C THR A 188 -5.41 -11.11 -63.14
N SER A 189 -5.08 -11.55 -61.92
CA SER A 189 -5.22 -12.95 -61.50
C SER A 189 -6.66 -13.45 -61.66
N PHE A 190 -7.64 -12.57 -61.48
CA PHE A 190 -9.05 -12.86 -61.71
C PHE A 190 -9.72 -11.71 -62.45
N ALA A 191 -10.56 -12.03 -63.43
CA ALA A 191 -11.48 -11.05 -64.00
C ALA A 191 -12.44 -10.58 -62.91
N PHE A 192 -12.50 -9.27 -62.65
CA PHE A 192 -13.30 -8.70 -61.59
C PHE A 192 -14.03 -7.44 -62.04
N GLU A 193 -15.32 -7.38 -61.69
CA GLU A 193 -16.20 -6.24 -61.91
C GLU A 193 -16.90 -5.85 -60.59
N PRO A 194 -16.49 -4.75 -59.94
CA PRO A 194 -17.08 -4.32 -58.67
C PRO A 194 -18.46 -3.72 -58.89
N LYS A 195 -19.53 -4.49 -58.68
CA LYS A 195 -20.91 -3.95 -58.72
C LYS A 195 -21.48 -3.66 -57.34
N ASN A 196 -20.96 -4.28 -56.29
CA ASN A 196 -21.40 -4.05 -54.91
C ASN A 196 -20.29 -4.37 -53.89
N SER A 197 -20.51 -3.96 -52.63
CA SER A 197 -19.58 -4.15 -51.52
C SER A 197 -19.27 -5.62 -51.23
N GLY A 198 -20.24 -6.52 -51.38
CA GLY A 198 -20.07 -7.96 -51.20
C GLY A 198 -19.07 -8.56 -52.20
N GLN A 199 -19.12 -8.15 -53.46
CA GLN A 199 -18.18 -8.59 -54.49
C GLN A 199 -16.76 -8.09 -54.22
N VAL A 200 -16.61 -6.81 -53.82
CA VAL A 200 -15.30 -6.25 -53.42
C VAL A 200 -14.70 -7.05 -52.25
N LEU A 201 -15.50 -7.35 -51.24
CA LEU A 201 -15.07 -8.12 -50.08
C LEU A 201 -14.63 -9.54 -50.46
N ASN A 202 -15.40 -10.22 -51.32
CA ASN A 202 -15.07 -11.57 -51.79
C ASN A 202 -13.78 -11.58 -52.60
N TYR A 203 -13.62 -10.64 -53.54
CA TYR A 203 -12.39 -10.55 -54.33
C TYR A 203 -11.15 -10.31 -53.46
N ILE A 204 -11.21 -9.38 -52.50
CA ILE A 204 -10.10 -9.16 -51.56
C ILE A 204 -9.83 -10.43 -50.74
N SER A 205 -10.88 -11.13 -50.29
CA SER A 205 -10.76 -12.39 -49.56
C SER A 205 -10.05 -13.45 -50.39
N ASP A 206 -10.44 -13.62 -51.66
CA ASP A 206 -9.89 -14.61 -52.56
C ASP A 206 -8.44 -14.29 -52.91
N LEU A 207 -8.13 -13.01 -53.19
CA LEU A 207 -6.79 -12.55 -53.48
C LEU A 207 -5.81 -12.82 -52.33
N LEU A 208 -6.23 -12.57 -51.08
CA LEU A 208 -5.42 -12.87 -49.90
C LEU A 208 -5.29 -14.39 -49.66
N THR A 209 -6.37 -15.16 -49.88
CA THR A 209 -6.38 -16.61 -49.63
C THR A 209 -5.56 -17.38 -50.67
N GLN A 210 -5.57 -16.94 -51.92
CA GLN A 210 -4.87 -17.59 -53.03
C GLN A 210 -3.40 -17.21 -53.14
N SER A 211 -2.94 -16.20 -52.39
CA SER A 211 -1.51 -16.05 -52.16
C SER A 211 -0.96 -17.38 -51.61
N GLU A 212 0.27 -17.79 -51.98
CA GLU A 212 0.93 -19.07 -51.57
C GLU A 212 0.98 -19.30 -50.05
N THR A 213 0.55 -18.31 -49.29
CA THR A 213 0.66 -18.17 -47.86
C THR A 213 -0.66 -18.41 -47.13
N GLY A 214 -1.80 -18.50 -47.84
CA GLY A 214 -3.10 -18.91 -47.28
C GLY A 214 -3.67 -17.97 -46.21
N VAL A 215 -3.41 -16.67 -46.32
CA VAL A 215 -3.80 -15.68 -45.30
C VAL A 215 -5.32 -15.54 -45.24
N LYS A 216 -5.90 -15.86 -44.07
CA LYS A 216 -7.34 -15.72 -43.85
C LYS A 216 -7.70 -14.33 -43.33
N MET A 217 -8.68 -13.71 -43.97
CA MET A 217 -9.21 -12.42 -43.54
C MET A 217 -10.16 -12.56 -42.33
N GLY A 218 -9.70 -12.08 -41.17
CA GLY A 218 -10.46 -12.04 -39.92
C GLY A 218 -11.59 -10.98 -39.89
N SER A 219 -12.51 -11.11 -38.93
CA SER A 219 -13.73 -10.28 -38.83
C SER A 219 -13.45 -8.76 -38.72
N GLY A 220 -12.38 -8.37 -38.03
CA GLY A 220 -12.02 -6.95 -37.87
C GLY A 220 -11.63 -6.28 -39.19
N LEU A 221 -10.91 -6.98 -40.06
CA LEU A 221 -10.54 -6.48 -41.38
C LEU A 221 -11.75 -6.42 -42.31
N ARG A 222 -12.64 -7.42 -42.26
CA ARG A 222 -13.92 -7.41 -42.98
C ARG A 222 -14.75 -6.18 -42.63
N LYS A 223 -14.89 -5.88 -41.32
CA LYS A 223 -15.61 -4.70 -40.85
C LYS A 223 -15.01 -3.40 -41.38
N LYS A 224 -13.68 -3.26 -41.41
CA LYS A 224 -13.01 -2.08 -41.98
C LYS A 224 -13.28 -1.93 -43.48
N ILE A 225 -13.26 -3.02 -44.23
CA ILE A 225 -13.61 -3.00 -45.67
C ILE A 225 -15.06 -2.55 -45.84
N SER A 226 -16.00 -3.13 -45.07
CA SER A 226 -17.41 -2.74 -45.10
C SER A 226 -17.60 -1.25 -44.82
N MET A 227 -16.97 -0.71 -43.77
CA MET A 227 -17.05 0.73 -43.47
C MET A 227 -16.57 1.60 -44.63
N VAL A 228 -15.47 1.23 -45.29
CA VAL A 228 -14.97 1.99 -46.45
C VAL A 228 -15.92 1.87 -47.64
N THR A 229 -16.54 0.70 -47.86
CA THR A 229 -17.52 0.52 -48.94
C THR A 229 -18.86 1.20 -48.68
N ASP A 230 -19.19 1.43 -47.41
CA ASP A 230 -20.36 2.22 -47.01
C ASP A 230 -20.08 3.72 -47.19
N ASP A 231 -18.88 4.18 -46.80
CA ASP A 231 -18.43 5.58 -46.96
C ASP A 231 -18.18 5.97 -48.43
N VAL A 232 -17.77 4.99 -49.26
CA VAL A 232 -17.52 5.15 -50.70
C VAL A 232 -18.30 4.09 -51.46
N PRO A 233 -19.58 4.35 -51.81
CA PRO A 233 -20.45 3.38 -52.47
C PRO A 233 -19.83 2.83 -53.76
N VAL A 234 -19.87 1.50 -53.92
CA VAL A 234 -19.22 0.79 -55.04
C VAL A 234 -19.85 1.14 -56.38
N GLU A 235 -21.18 1.17 -56.43
CA GLU A 235 -22.00 1.45 -57.63
C GLU A 235 -21.71 2.83 -58.23
N GLU A 236 -21.31 3.79 -57.40
CA GLU A 236 -20.97 5.16 -57.83
C GLU A 236 -19.49 5.32 -58.20
N ASN A 237 -18.63 4.36 -57.82
CA ASN A 237 -17.17 4.50 -57.87
C ASN A 237 -16.47 3.28 -58.51
N GLU A 238 -17.15 2.57 -59.42
CA GLU A 238 -16.69 1.30 -59.99
C GLU A 238 -15.26 1.36 -60.57
N VAL A 239 -14.93 2.44 -61.29
CA VAL A 239 -13.61 2.63 -61.91
C VAL A 239 -12.51 2.76 -60.85
N GLU A 240 -12.79 3.47 -59.75
CA GLU A 240 -11.83 3.68 -58.66
C GLU A 240 -11.60 2.39 -57.87
N TYR A 241 -12.67 1.61 -57.64
CA TYR A 241 -12.55 0.27 -57.08
C TYR A 241 -11.75 -0.67 -57.99
N LYS A 242 -12.03 -0.67 -59.30
CA LYS A 242 -11.29 -1.49 -60.26
C LYS A 242 -9.81 -1.12 -60.29
N LYS A 243 -9.49 0.18 -60.25
CA LYS A 243 -8.11 0.68 -60.17
C LYS A 243 -7.39 0.19 -58.91
N MET A 244 -8.03 0.35 -57.75
CA MET A 244 -7.47 -0.05 -56.46
C MET A 244 -7.27 -1.57 -56.33
N LEU A 245 -8.20 -2.38 -56.83
CA LEU A 245 -8.10 -3.84 -56.78
C LEU A 245 -7.10 -4.40 -57.79
N THR A 246 -6.99 -3.78 -58.96
CA THR A 246 -5.92 -4.10 -59.93
C THR A 246 -4.55 -3.79 -59.34
N TRP A 247 -4.40 -2.61 -58.73
CA TRP A 247 -3.17 -2.23 -58.03
C TRP A 247 -2.81 -3.22 -56.91
N LEU A 248 -3.79 -3.63 -56.12
CA LEU A 248 -3.61 -4.57 -55.01
C LEU A 248 -3.11 -5.93 -55.51
N ASP A 249 -3.74 -6.47 -56.55
CA ASP A 249 -3.36 -7.76 -57.16
C ASP A 249 -1.93 -7.73 -57.70
N ILE A 250 -1.59 -6.72 -58.50
CA ILE A 250 -0.25 -6.59 -59.08
C ILE A 250 0.81 -6.42 -57.99
N THR A 251 0.53 -5.63 -56.96
CA THR A 251 1.47 -5.39 -55.85
C THR A 251 1.71 -6.67 -55.04
N LEU A 252 0.66 -7.46 -54.78
CA LEU A 252 0.80 -8.74 -54.07
C LEU A 252 1.61 -9.75 -54.89
N GLN A 253 1.34 -9.89 -56.19
CA GLN A 253 2.12 -10.75 -57.08
C GLN A 253 3.59 -10.33 -57.16
N TYR A 254 3.82 -9.02 -57.25
CA TYR A 254 5.16 -8.44 -57.28
C TYR A 254 5.96 -8.80 -56.02
N PHE A 255 5.38 -8.59 -54.83
CA PHE A 255 6.04 -8.94 -53.57
C PHE A 255 6.23 -10.45 -53.40
N ASN A 256 5.28 -11.28 -53.83
CA ASN A 256 5.45 -12.73 -53.84
C ASN A 256 6.63 -13.16 -54.71
N THR A 257 6.76 -12.55 -55.90
CA THR A 257 7.90 -12.80 -56.78
C THR A 257 9.22 -12.42 -56.12
N ILE A 258 9.28 -11.28 -55.41
CA ILE A 258 10.49 -10.87 -54.68
C ILE A 258 10.83 -11.87 -53.57
N ILE A 259 9.84 -12.24 -52.75
CA ILE A 259 10.02 -13.17 -51.63
C ILE A 259 10.52 -14.53 -52.15
N ASN A 260 9.89 -15.05 -53.20
CA ASN A 260 10.22 -16.36 -53.77
C ASN A 260 11.58 -16.39 -54.47
N ASN A 261 12.00 -15.28 -55.08
CA ASN A 261 13.32 -15.18 -55.69
C ASN A 261 14.44 -14.97 -54.65
N ASN A 262 14.09 -14.56 -53.43
CA ASN A 262 15.05 -14.22 -52.37
C ASN A 262 14.76 -14.97 -51.06
N LYS A 263 14.41 -16.26 -51.14
CA LYS A 263 13.97 -17.08 -49.99
C LYS A 263 14.85 -16.96 -48.75
N MET A 264 16.18 -16.93 -48.92
CA MET A 264 17.13 -16.81 -47.80
C MET A 264 16.92 -15.53 -46.95
N MET A 265 16.43 -14.45 -47.58
CA MET A 265 16.19 -13.16 -46.91
C MET A 265 14.83 -13.08 -46.24
N PHE A 266 13.83 -13.85 -46.68
CA PHE A 266 12.44 -13.71 -46.22
C PHE A 266 11.93 -14.89 -45.39
N LEU A 267 12.53 -16.08 -45.55
CA LEU A 267 12.16 -17.30 -44.82
C LEU A 267 13.14 -17.59 -43.67
N ALA A 268 12.70 -18.39 -42.69
CA ALA A 268 13.56 -18.77 -41.58
C ALA A 268 14.76 -19.57 -42.08
N ARG A 269 15.89 -19.50 -41.37
CA ARG A 269 17.08 -20.25 -41.81
C ARG A 269 16.82 -21.76 -41.81
N SER A 270 16.06 -22.26 -40.84
CA SER A 270 15.62 -23.67 -40.76
C SER A 270 14.85 -24.16 -41.99
N GLU A 271 14.16 -23.28 -42.72
CA GLU A 271 13.41 -23.63 -43.94
C GLU A 271 14.29 -23.62 -45.20
N THR A 272 15.46 -22.98 -45.14
CA THR A 272 16.31 -22.76 -46.31
C THR A 272 17.63 -23.53 -46.25
N VAL A 273 18.00 -24.10 -45.10
CA VAL A 273 19.33 -24.69 -44.90
C VAL A 273 19.63 -25.90 -45.78
N ASP A 274 18.61 -26.68 -46.11
CA ASP A 274 18.77 -27.85 -46.97
C ASP A 274 18.88 -27.51 -48.46
N SER A 275 18.41 -26.33 -48.88
CA SER A 275 18.31 -25.95 -50.29
C SER A 275 19.24 -24.81 -50.70
N ILE A 276 19.66 -23.96 -49.76
CA ILE A 276 20.46 -22.77 -50.02
C ILE A 276 21.62 -22.75 -49.00
N PRO A 277 22.88 -22.96 -49.42
CA PRO A 277 24.03 -22.90 -48.51
C PRO A 277 24.29 -21.46 -48.05
N ALA A 278 24.70 -21.28 -46.79
CA ALA A 278 25.13 -19.99 -46.28
C ALA A 278 26.60 -19.73 -46.66
N SER A 279 26.89 -18.53 -47.18
CA SER A 279 28.29 -18.10 -47.41
C SER A 279 28.97 -17.66 -46.11
N LYS A 280 28.19 -17.10 -45.19
CA LYS A 280 28.58 -16.66 -43.85
C LYS A 280 27.43 -16.88 -42.87
N ILE A 281 27.76 -17.12 -41.61
CA ILE A 281 26.82 -17.34 -40.51
C ILE A 281 26.81 -16.08 -39.63
N PRO A 282 25.76 -15.24 -39.68
CA PRO A 282 25.70 -14.02 -38.88
C PRO A 282 25.55 -14.35 -37.40
N ILE A 283 26.45 -13.84 -36.57
CA ILE A 283 26.43 -13.97 -35.11
C ILE A 283 26.41 -12.57 -34.49
N ARG A 284 25.47 -12.31 -33.59
CA ARG A 284 25.40 -11.03 -32.87
C ARG A 284 26.53 -10.92 -31.86
N LEU A 285 27.36 -9.89 -32.04
CA LEU A 285 28.46 -9.52 -31.16
C LEU A 285 28.06 -8.29 -30.36
N PHE A 286 27.75 -8.49 -29.08
CA PHE A 286 27.38 -7.43 -28.16
C PHE A 286 28.66 -6.75 -27.65
N GLU A 287 28.82 -5.46 -27.96
CA GLU A 287 30.00 -4.66 -27.61
C GLU A 287 29.67 -3.66 -26.50
N SER A 288 30.45 -3.69 -25.41
CA SER A 288 30.36 -2.74 -24.30
C SER A 288 31.77 -2.36 -23.83
N ASN A 289 32.22 -1.15 -24.14
CA ASN A 289 33.60 -0.70 -23.90
C ASN A 289 34.63 -1.69 -24.48
N GLU A 290 35.39 -2.38 -23.63
CA GLU A 290 36.40 -3.39 -24.00
C GLU A 290 35.82 -4.81 -24.09
N GLU A 291 34.61 -5.03 -23.55
CA GLU A 291 33.97 -6.34 -23.58
C GLU A 291 33.26 -6.60 -24.90
N ARG A 292 33.49 -7.80 -25.43
CA ARG A 292 32.82 -8.31 -26.63
C ARG A 292 32.35 -9.72 -26.33
N VAL A 293 31.03 -9.93 -26.41
CA VAL A 293 30.43 -11.22 -26.09
C VAL A 293 29.40 -11.63 -27.14
N VAL A 294 29.16 -12.92 -27.24
CA VAL A 294 28.09 -13.50 -28.08
C VAL A 294 27.15 -14.32 -27.20
N MET A 295 25.88 -14.43 -27.55
CA MET A 295 24.95 -15.34 -26.87
C MET A 295 25.34 -16.79 -27.15
N SER A 296 25.59 -17.58 -26.11
CA SER A 296 26.16 -18.94 -26.23
C SER A 296 25.21 -19.89 -26.95
N HIS A 297 23.94 -19.92 -26.55
CA HIS A 297 22.93 -20.80 -27.16
C HIS A 297 22.57 -20.37 -28.58
N GLU A 298 22.62 -19.07 -28.89
CA GLU A 298 22.44 -18.57 -30.27
C GLU A 298 23.58 -19.04 -31.18
N LEU A 299 24.83 -18.92 -30.70
CA LEU A 299 26.01 -19.39 -31.43
C LEU A 299 25.92 -20.89 -31.72
N LEU A 300 25.62 -21.71 -30.70
CA LEU A 300 25.45 -23.15 -30.86
C LEU A 300 24.34 -23.47 -31.88
N HIS A 301 23.19 -22.80 -31.75
CA HIS A 301 22.05 -23.00 -32.64
C HIS A 301 22.40 -22.66 -34.09
N ALA A 302 23.05 -21.51 -34.34
CA ALA A 302 23.42 -21.07 -35.67
C ALA A 302 24.41 -22.03 -36.36
N ILE A 303 25.40 -22.55 -35.64
CA ILE A 303 26.37 -23.52 -36.19
C ILE A 303 25.70 -24.86 -36.46
N LYS A 304 24.86 -25.34 -35.53
CA LYS A 304 24.09 -26.59 -35.72
C LYS A 304 23.15 -26.54 -36.90
N LEU A 305 22.50 -25.39 -37.14
CA LEU A 305 21.63 -25.21 -38.30
C LEU A 305 22.37 -25.50 -39.61
N GLU A 306 23.62 -25.03 -39.73
CA GLU A 306 24.48 -25.31 -40.90
C GLU A 306 25.08 -26.73 -40.92
N LYS A 307 24.65 -27.63 -40.02
CA LYS A 307 25.11 -29.03 -39.92
C LYS A 307 26.63 -29.16 -39.72
N LEU A 308 27.25 -28.16 -39.10
CA LEU A 308 28.67 -28.17 -38.75
C LEU A 308 28.89 -28.86 -37.39
N ASP A 309 30.08 -29.44 -37.20
CA ASP A 309 30.42 -30.14 -35.96
C ASP A 309 30.59 -29.17 -34.78
N VAL A 310 29.83 -29.41 -33.72
CA VAL A 310 29.82 -28.61 -32.48
C VAL A 310 30.19 -29.44 -31.25
N SER A 311 30.68 -30.66 -31.43
CA SER A 311 31.04 -31.56 -30.32
C SER A 311 31.96 -30.92 -29.28
N GLY A 312 32.89 -30.07 -29.71
CA GLY A 312 33.83 -29.36 -28.83
C GLY A 312 33.22 -28.24 -27.96
N LEU A 313 31.98 -27.83 -28.19
CA LEU A 313 31.32 -26.74 -27.45
C LEU A 313 29.91 -27.08 -26.95
N GLU A 314 29.27 -28.11 -27.47
CA GLU A 314 27.88 -28.46 -27.17
C GLU A 314 27.65 -28.74 -25.69
N ASP A 315 28.35 -29.71 -25.09
CA ASP A 315 28.15 -30.09 -23.68
C ASP A 315 28.38 -28.90 -22.75
N ARG A 316 29.40 -28.09 -23.05
CA ARG A 316 29.73 -26.89 -22.28
C ARG A 316 28.60 -25.85 -22.35
N ILE A 317 28.05 -25.57 -23.54
CA ILE A 317 26.98 -24.59 -23.70
C ILE A 317 25.65 -25.11 -23.15
N MET A 318 25.36 -26.40 -23.31
CA MET A 318 24.14 -27.03 -22.77
C MET A 318 24.12 -27.04 -21.24
N ALA A 319 25.28 -27.05 -20.58
CA ALA A 319 25.39 -26.86 -19.13
C ALA A 319 25.20 -25.41 -18.65
N MET A 320 25.23 -24.43 -19.55
CA MET A 320 25.02 -23.02 -19.24
C MET A 320 23.53 -22.64 -19.29
N PRO A 321 23.07 -21.67 -18.49
CA PRO A 321 21.77 -21.03 -18.68
C PRO A 321 21.53 -20.56 -20.12
N LYS A 322 20.27 -20.56 -20.57
CA LYS A 322 19.90 -20.22 -21.96
C LYS A 322 20.39 -18.84 -22.42
N LEU A 323 20.42 -17.87 -21.50
CA LEU A 323 20.82 -16.49 -21.75
C LEU A 323 22.27 -16.20 -21.31
N SER A 324 23.12 -17.23 -21.36
CA SER A 324 24.56 -17.08 -21.19
C SER A 324 25.25 -16.51 -22.40
N ALA A 325 26.41 -15.92 -22.12
CA ALA A 325 27.28 -15.33 -23.12
C ALA A 325 28.68 -15.95 -23.02
N LEU A 326 29.36 -16.03 -24.16
CA LEU A 326 30.78 -16.37 -24.25
C LEU A 326 31.55 -15.11 -24.63
N SER A 327 32.74 -14.93 -24.05
CA SER A 327 33.62 -13.87 -24.50
C SER A 327 34.08 -14.16 -25.92
N PHE A 328 34.33 -13.12 -26.72
CA PHE A 328 34.85 -13.26 -28.08
C PHE A 328 36.16 -14.09 -28.11
N ARG A 329 36.97 -13.98 -27.05
CA ARG A 329 38.18 -14.79 -26.87
C ARG A 329 37.86 -16.26 -26.65
N ASP A 330 36.87 -16.59 -25.81
CA ASP A 330 36.45 -17.99 -25.60
C ASP A 330 35.95 -18.59 -26.91
N VAL A 331 35.13 -17.85 -27.67
CA VAL A 331 34.63 -18.29 -28.99
C VAL A 331 35.79 -18.63 -29.92
N PHE A 332 36.80 -17.76 -29.99
CA PHE A 332 37.99 -17.99 -30.82
C PHE A 332 38.80 -19.23 -30.39
N GLN A 333 38.87 -19.51 -29.09
CA GLN A 333 39.60 -20.66 -28.55
C GLN A 333 38.83 -21.99 -28.68
N MET A 334 37.50 -21.92 -28.64
CA MET A 334 36.63 -23.10 -28.62
C MET A 334 36.24 -23.59 -30.01
N ILE A 335 36.14 -22.70 -30.99
CA ILE A 335 35.63 -23.04 -32.32
C ILE A 335 36.80 -23.39 -33.27
N PRO A 336 36.73 -24.54 -33.98
CA PRO A 336 37.68 -24.88 -35.03
C PRO A 336 37.87 -23.76 -36.06
N SER A 337 39.09 -23.57 -36.56
CA SER A 337 39.45 -22.43 -37.42
C SER A 337 38.63 -22.35 -38.72
N ASP A 338 38.30 -23.50 -39.30
CA ASP A 338 37.45 -23.68 -40.46
C ASP A 338 36.01 -23.21 -40.21
N ILE A 339 35.39 -23.59 -39.08
CA ILE A 339 34.07 -23.11 -38.68
C ILE A 339 34.13 -21.61 -38.34
N PHE A 340 35.16 -21.17 -37.61
CA PHE A 340 35.32 -19.76 -37.23
C PHE A 340 35.37 -18.83 -38.45
N LYS A 341 36.00 -19.27 -39.56
CA LYS A 341 36.03 -18.53 -40.82
C LYS A 341 34.65 -18.39 -41.49
N MET A 342 33.70 -19.27 -41.19
CA MET A 342 32.33 -19.17 -41.68
C MET A 342 31.50 -18.17 -40.87
N LEU A 343 31.90 -17.84 -39.65
CA LEU A 343 31.17 -16.89 -38.80
C LEU A 343 31.38 -15.45 -39.27
N GLU A 344 30.32 -14.66 -39.24
CA GLU A 344 30.36 -13.21 -39.42
C GLU A 344 29.82 -12.54 -38.16
N PHE A 345 30.67 -11.83 -37.43
CA PHE A 345 30.28 -11.17 -36.19
C PHE A 345 29.69 -9.78 -36.47
N VAL A 346 28.39 -9.63 -36.24
CA VAL A 346 27.62 -8.40 -36.43
C VAL A 346 27.63 -7.59 -35.14
N ARG A 347 28.17 -6.37 -35.16
CA ARG A 347 28.30 -5.52 -33.97
C ARG A 347 26.94 -4.98 -33.53
N ILE A 348 26.53 -5.33 -32.32
CA ILE A 348 25.35 -4.81 -31.62
C ILE A 348 25.87 -3.92 -30.48
N PRO A 349 25.88 -2.59 -30.63
CA PRO A 349 26.42 -1.72 -29.60
C PRO A 349 25.41 -1.50 -28.48
N GLN A 350 25.92 -1.12 -27.30
CA GLN A 350 25.09 -0.67 -26.18
C GLN A 350 24.29 0.61 -26.56
N PRO A 351 23.15 0.84 -25.92
CA PRO A 351 22.43 2.11 -26.03
C PRO A 351 23.34 3.29 -25.61
N PRO A 352 23.30 4.42 -26.35
CA PRO A 352 24.18 5.56 -26.07
C PRO A 352 23.75 6.37 -24.83
N LEU A 353 22.48 6.28 -24.42
CA LEU A 353 21.94 6.99 -23.27
C LEU A 353 21.49 5.99 -22.19
N LEU A 354 21.64 6.40 -20.93
CA LEU A 354 21.35 5.58 -19.74
C LEU A 354 19.91 5.02 -19.70
N ARG A 355 18.96 5.71 -20.35
CA ARG A 355 17.52 5.40 -20.33
C ARG A 355 16.97 4.86 -21.65
N ASP A 356 17.83 4.70 -22.66
CA ASP A 356 17.43 4.11 -23.95
C ASP A 356 17.28 2.60 -23.79
N LEU A 357 16.06 2.16 -23.51
CA LEU A 357 15.76 0.74 -23.37
C LEU A 357 15.73 0.06 -24.74
N ARG A 358 16.67 -0.86 -25.01
CA ARG A 358 16.68 -1.66 -26.24
C ARG A 358 16.39 -3.13 -25.94
N MET A 359 15.22 -3.58 -26.40
CA MET A 359 14.88 -5.00 -26.39
C MET A 359 15.80 -5.78 -27.33
N ILE A 360 16.30 -6.91 -26.84
CA ILE A 360 17.10 -7.84 -27.62
C ILE A 360 16.25 -9.09 -27.89
N PRO A 361 15.92 -9.42 -29.15
CA PRO A 361 15.18 -10.64 -29.45
C PRO A 361 16.07 -11.86 -29.18
N THR A 362 15.44 -12.94 -28.73
CA THR A 362 16.11 -14.19 -28.35
C THR A 362 15.70 -15.34 -29.28
N ILE A 363 16.47 -16.43 -29.25
CA ILE A 363 16.26 -17.59 -30.14
C ILE A 363 14.96 -18.34 -29.88
N ASP A 364 14.34 -18.17 -28.71
CA ASP A 364 13.07 -18.81 -28.37
C ASP A 364 11.85 -17.91 -28.64
N GLY A 365 12.05 -16.76 -29.29
CA GLY A 365 10.99 -15.81 -29.63
C GLY A 365 10.68 -14.78 -28.52
N ASN A 366 11.34 -14.85 -27.36
CA ASN A 366 11.19 -13.86 -26.30
C ASN A 366 12.10 -12.63 -26.52
N ASN A 367 12.05 -11.69 -25.58
CA ASN A 367 12.92 -10.53 -25.53
C ASN A 367 13.70 -10.50 -24.20
N CYS A 368 14.94 -10.04 -24.26
CA CYS A 368 15.81 -9.86 -23.10
C CYS A 368 16.51 -8.49 -23.12
N LEU A 369 17.17 -8.19 -22.01
CA LEU A 369 18.00 -7.04 -21.76
C LEU A 369 19.42 -7.51 -21.49
N THR A 370 20.42 -6.66 -21.71
CA THR A 370 21.73 -6.90 -21.07
C THR A 370 21.59 -6.73 -19.56
N THR A 371 22.36 -7.49 -18.78
CA THR A 371 22.43 -7.31 -17.32
C THR A 371 22.76 -5.86 -16.94
N TRP A 372 23.60 -5.18 -17.73
CA TRP A 372 23.87 -3.74 -17.61
C TRP A 372 22.62 -2.88 -17.70
N GLN A 373 21.83 -3.01 -18.79
CA GLN A 373 20.57 -2.26 -18.94
C GLN A 373 19.59 -2.58 -17.81
N PHE A 374 19.44 -3.86 -17.47
CA PHE A 374 18.59 -4.30 -16.36
C PHE A 374 18.98 -3.58 -15.06
N PHE A 375 20.26 -3.59 -14.69
CA PHE A 375 20.72 -2.92 -13.48
C PHE A 375 20.41 -1.44 -13.49
N LEU A 376 20.81 -0.72 -14.54
CA LEU A 376 20.60 0.72 -14.63
C LEU A 376 19.12 1.08 -14.47
N MET A 377 18.24 0.36 -15.16
CA MET A 377 16.81 0.62 -15.09
C MET A 377 16.22 0.32 -13.71
N ILE A 378 16.61 -0.79 -13.07
CA ILE A 378 16.12 -1.17 -11.73
C ILE A 378 16.63 -0.19 -10.66
N PHE A 379 17.89 0.22 -10.73
CA PHE A 379 18.45 1.21 -9.82
C PHE A 379 17.83 2.58 -10.01
N ASP A 380 17.67 3.04 -11.26
CA ASP A 380 17.00 4.31 -11.54
C ASP A 380 15.56 4.33 -11.03
N ASP A 381 14.81 3.25 -11.23
CA ASP A 381 13.45 3.13 -10.72
C ASP A 381 13.44 3.18 -9.18
N ALA A 382 14.30 2.41 -8.52
CA ALA A 382 14.43 2.40 -7.07
C ALA A 382 14.84 3.76 -6.47
N ILE A 383 15.80 4.44 -7.09
CA ILE A 383 16.42 5.67 -6.54
C ILE A 383 15.63 6.92 -6.93
N LEU A 384 15.32 7.12 -8.20
CA LEU A 384 14.82 8.39 -8.70
C LEU A 384 13.29 8.43 -8.70
N ILE A 385 12.65 7.31 -9.03
CA ILE A 385 11.20 7.22 -9.18
C ILE A 385 10.54 6.91 -7.84
N LYS A 386 10.91 5.76 -7.25
CA LYS A 386 10.39 5.22 -5.99
C LYS A 386 11.03 5.83 -4.76
N ARG A 387 12.24 6.38 -4.93
CA ARG A 387 13.00 7.06 -3.87
C ARG A 387 13.13 6.21 -2.60
N LEU A 388 13.33 4.90 -2.78
CA LEU A 388 13.36 3.92 -1.69
C LEU A 388 14.35 4.29 -0.57
N PHE A 389 15.42 4.99 -0.95
CA PHE A 389 16.50 5.36 -0.04
C PHE A 389 16.37 6.77 0.56
N GLN A 390 15.38 7.56 0.14
CA GLN A 390 15.21 8.94 0.59
C GLN A 390 14.70 8.98 2.05
N GLY A 391 15.38 9.74 2.90
CA GLY A 391 14.98 9.92 4.31
C GLY A 391 15.33 8.75 5.23
N MET A 392 16.02 7.72 4.73
CA MET A 392 16.45 6.58 5.53
C MET A 392 17.54 6.96 6.54
N LYS A 393 17.35 6.56 7.80
CA LYS A 393 18.37 6.68 8.86
C LYS A 393 19.43 5.59 8.69
N GLY A 394 20.68 5.85 9.13
CA GLY A 394 21.80 4.92 8.95
C GLY A 394 21.56 3.48 9.43
N LYS A 395 20.75 3.26 10.47
CA LYS A 395 20.38 1.92 10.96
C LYS A 395 19.42 1.15 10.04
N GLN A 396 18.67 1.84 9.18
CA GLN A 396 17.72 1.24 8.24
C GLN A 396 18.39 0.80 6.93
N TRP A 397 19.57 1.33 6.63
CA TRP A 397 20.31 1.05 5.38
C TRP A 397 20.72 -0.43 5.22
N PRO A 398 21.43 -1.04 6.19
CA PRO A 398 21.93 -2.41 6.01
C PRO A 398 20.85 -3.47 5.67
N PRO A 399 19.71 -3.57 6.38
CA PRO A 399 18.73 -4.62 6.08
C PRO A 399 18.06 -4.44 4.72
N ILE A 400 17.77 -3.20 4.31
CA ILE A 400 17.15 -2.91 3.00
C ILE A 400 18.14 -3.18 1.86
N MET A 401 19.40 -2.79 2.04
CA MET A 401 20.44 -3.08 1.05
C MET A 401 20.73 -4.58 0.93
N ALA A 402 20.69 -5.32 2.05
CA ALA A 402 20.83 -6.77 2.03
C ALA A 402 19.69 -7.44 1.26
N GLU A 403 18.43 -7.04 1.50
CA GLU A 403 17.28 -7.57 0.76
C GLU A 403 17.33 -7.22 -0.74
N PHE A 404 17.70 -5.98 -1.07
CA PHE A 404 17.87 -5.56 -2.46
C PHE A 404 19.01 -6.32 -3.16
N TYR A 405 20.13 -6.53 -2.47
CA TYR A 405 21.24 -7.36 -2.95
C TYR A 405 20.80 -8.81 -3.16
N THR A 406 20.11 -9.43 -2.20
CA THR A 406 19.58 -10.79 -2.34
C THR A 406 18.62 -10.90 -3.53
N MET A 407 17.69 -9.96 -3.68
CA MET A 407 16.76 -9.92 -4.82
C MET A 407 17.52 -9.89 -6.17
N LEU A 408 18.56 -9.05 -6.28
CA LEU A 408 19.39 -8.98 -7.48
C LEU A 408 20.18 -10.26 -7.71
N MET A 409 20.85 -10.78 -6.67
CA MET A 409 21.68 -11.98 -6.78
C MET A 409 20.87 -13.23 -7.11
N ASP A 410 19.71 -13.42 -6.51
CA ASP A 410 18.82 -14.55 -6.84
C ASP A 410 18.35 -14.49 -8.29
N THR A 411 18.14 -13.28 -8.82
CA THR A 411 17.77 -13.06 -10.22
C THR A 411 18.93 -13.38 -11.16
N LEU A 412 20.12 -12.88 -10.86
CA LEU A 412 21.31 -13.01 -11.71
C LEU A 412 22.01 -14.38 -11.58
N ARG A 413 21.73 -15.13 -10.51
CA ARG A 413 22.15 -16.54 -10.41
C ARG A 413 21.47 -17.42 -11.46
N LEU A 414 20.24 -17.06 -11.85
CA LEU A 414 19.45 -17.80 -12.85
C LEU A 414 19.69 -17.29 -14.28
N GLU A 415 20.10 -16.02 -14.42
CA GLU A 415 20.28 -15.33 -15.70
C GLU A 415 21.66 -14.63 -15.72
N SER A 416 22.59 -15.09 -16.57
CA SER A 416 24.01 -14.75 -16.41
C SER A 416 24.45 -13.42 -17.04
N TYR A 417 24.14 -13.17 -18.32
CA TYR A 417 24.58 -11.95 -19.03
C TYR A 417 23.41 -11.18 -19.65
N PHE A 418 22.36 -11.90 -20.05
CA PHE A 418 21.11 -11.30 -20.47
C PHE A 418 19.99 -11.71 -19.53
N VAL A 419 19.09 -10.76 -19.28
CA VAL A 419 17.97 -10.88 -18.36
C VAL A 419 16.68 -10.88 -19.15
N THR A 420 15.77 -11.83 -18.93
CA THR A 420 14.50 -11.86 -19.67
C THR A 420 13.65 -10.62 -19.33
N TYR A 421 12.90 -10.10 -20.31
CA TYR A 421 12.01 -8.96 -20.05
C TYR A 421 10.94 -9.29 -18.99
N ASN A 422 10.46 -10.54 -18.94
CA ASN A 422 9.54 -10.99 -17.90
C ASN A 422 10.16 -10.95 -16.51
N THR A 423 11.45 -11.32 -16.38
CA THR A 423 12.19 -11.16 -15.13
C THR A 423 12.32 -9.68 -14.76
N TYR A 424 12.64 -8.81 -15.70
CA TYR A 424 12.68 -7.35 -15.48
C TYR A 424 11.35 -6.80 -14.94
N GLU A 425 10.22 -7.12 -15.59
CA GLU A 425 8.89 -6.69 -15.14
C GLU A 425 8.54 -7.24 -13.76
N ARG A 426 8.87 -8.51 -13.48
CA ARG A 426 8.68 -9.11 -12.14
C ARG A 426 9.45 -8.35 -11.06
N ILE A 427 10.67 -7.91 -11.34
CA ILE A 427 11.48 -7.15 -10.38
C ILE A 427 10.92 -5.73 -10.19
N LYS A 428 10.46 -5.06 -11.24
CA LYS A 428 9.72 -3.78 -11.13
C LYS A 428 8.51 -3.90 -10.19
N LEU A 429 7.75 -4.98 -10.32
CA LEU A 429 6.60 -5.24 -9.44
C LEU A 429 7.04 -5.45 -7.99
N LYS A 430 8.07 -6.27 -7.73
CA LYS A 430 8.63 -6.46 -6.37
C LYS A 430 9.12 -5.14 -5.75
N LEU A 431 9.75 -4.27 -6.54
CA LEU A 431 10.17 -2.95 -6.07
C LEU A 431 8.98 -2.07 -5.70
N ARG A 432 7.90 -2.12 -6.49
CA ARG A 432 6.66 -1.39 -6.19
C ARG A 432 6.00 -1.88 -4.90
N GLU A 433 5.92 -3.19 -4.71
CA GLU A 433 5.43 -3.78 -3.46
C GLU A 433 6.28 -3.35 -2.26
N LYS A 434 7.61 -3.30 -2.43
CA LYS A 434 8.52 -2.83 -1.39
C LYS A 434 8.30 -1.36 -1.06
N GLU A 435 8.19 -0.50 -2.07
CA GLU A 435 7.87 0.92 -1.89
C GLU A 435 6.58 1.10 -1.08
N CYS A 436 5.51 0.40 -1.48
CA CYS A 436 4.21 0.45 -0.81
C CYS A 436 4.30 0.02 0.67
N ARG A 437 5.05 -1.04 0.98
CA ARG A 437 5.27 -1.46 2.38
C ARG A 437 6.03 -0.41 3.19
N LEU A 438 7.05 0.21 2.60
CA LEU A 438 7.83 1.25 3.28
C LEU A 438 7.02 2.52 3.52
N THR A 439 6.17 2.94 2.56
CA THR A 439 5.29 4.11 2.74
C THR A 439 4.23 3.86 3.82
N LEU A 440 3.62 2.67 3.86
CA LEU A 440 2.70 2.29 4.93
C LEU A 440 3.38 2.32 6.30
N THR A 441 4.56 1.69 6.43
CA THR A 441 5.31 1.68 7.69
C THR A 441 5.67 3.10 8.15
N ASN A 442 6.05 3.99 7.23
CA ASN A 442 6.35 5.38 7.57
C ASN A 442 5.10 6.14 8.05
N SER A 443 3.94 5.92 7.43
CA SER A 443 2.68 6.54 7.87
C SER A 443 2.25 6.08 9.26
N GLU A 444 2.46 4.81 9.60
CA GLU A 444 2.22 4.27 10.93
C GLU A 444 3.17 4.93 11.96
N VAL A 445 4.46 5.05 11.63
CA VAL A 445 5.46 5.71 12.48
C VAL A 445 5.12 7.19 12.70
N GLU A 446 4.65 7.90 11.67
CA GLU A 446 4.19 9.29 11.80
C GLU A 446 2.99 9.38 12.75
N SER A 447 2.00 8.50 12.60
CA SER A 447 0.82 8.46 13.50
C SER A 447 1.20 8.19 14.97
N LEU A 448 2.17 7.30 15.19
CA LEU A 448 2.69 6.99 16.53
C LEU A 448 3.48 8.17 17.11
N ASN A 449 4.24 8.90 16.30
CA ASN A 449 4.95 10.10 16.74
C ASN A 449 3.99 11.23 17.12
N THR A 450 2.90 11.44 16.37
CA THR A 450 1.85 12.40 16.74
C THR A 450 1.21 12.02 18.07
N THR A 451 0.85 10.73 18.24
CA THR A 451 0.30 10.22 19.49
C THR A 451 1.27 10.42 20.67
N LYS A 452 2.57 10.20 20.44
CA LYS A 452 3.60 10.44 21.45
C LYS A 452 3.70 11.92 21.82
N GLN A 453 3.68 12.83 20.85
CA GLN A 453 3.71 14.28 21.12
C GLN A 453 2.50 14.73 21.95
N GLU A 454 1.30 14.20 21.66
CA GLU A 454 0.10 14.47 22.47
C GLU A 454 0.25 13.95 23.91
N LEU A 455 0.86 12.78 24.08
CA LEU A 455 1.12 12.21 25.40
C LEU A 455 2.13 13.04 26.18
N ASP A 456 3.21 13.48 25.53
CA ASP A 456 4.25 14.32 26.12
C ASP A 456 3.67 15.68 26.57
N GLN A 457 2.80 16.30 25.76
CA GLN A 457 2.09 17.53 26.14
C GLN A 457 1.17 17.33 27.36
N LYS A 458 0.42 16.21 27.41
CA LYS A 458 -0.41 15.87 28.57
C LYS A 458 0.43 15.64 29.82
N ASN A 459 1.60 15.00 29.68
CA ASN A 459 2.53 14.82 30.80
C ASN A 459 3.05 16.16 31.32
N GLU A 460 3.42 17.10 30.44
CA GLU A 460 3.85 18.45 30.86
C GLU A 460 2.72 19.21 31.58
N GLN A 461 1.47 19.09 31.11
CA GLN A 461 0.30 19.66 31.80
C GLN A 461 0.10 19.04 33.20
N ASN A 462 0.24 17.73 33.31
CA ASN A 462 0.14 17.03 34.59
C ASN A 462 1.25 17.44 35.56
N GLU A 463 2.48 17.62 35.10
CA GLU A 463 3.59 18.11 35.93
C GLU A 463 3.32 19.52 36.47
N LYS A 464 2.79 20.43 35.64
CA LYS A 464 2.36 21.77 36.07
C LYS A 464 1.26 21.70 37.13
N LEU A 465 0.29 20.81 36.95
CA LEU A 465 -0.79 20.61 37.92
C LEU A 465 -0.26 20.06 39.25
N ILE A 466 0.66 19.09 39.21
CA ILE A 466 1.33 18.55 40.40
C ILE A 466 2.09 19.65 41.15
N ALA A 467 2.85 20.50 40.46
CA ALA A 467 3.55 21.61 41.08
C ALA A 467 2.58 22.60 41.76
N THR A 468 1.44 22.87 41.12
CA THR A 468 0.38 23.72 41.69
C THR A 468 -0.20 23.11 42.98
N PHE A 469 -0.46 21.80 42.99
CA PHE A 469 -0.92 21.10 44.19
C PHE A 469 0.14 21.12 45.31
N GLN A 470 1.42 20.95 44.98
CA GLN A 470 2.51 21.02 45.96
C GLN A 470 2.63 22.41 46.59
N GLU A 471 2.46 23.47 45.81
CA GLU A 471 2.42 24.85 46.34
C GLU A 471 1.23 25.05 47.29
N ALA A 472 0.05 24.54 46.92
CA ALA A 472 -1.14 24.60 47.76
C ALA A 472 -0.98 23.82 49.08
N ILE A 473 -0.36 22.63 49.02
CA ILE A 473 -0.02 21.84 50.22
C ILE A 473 0.95 22.62 51.11
N SER A 474 2.02 23.19 50.56
CA SER A 474 3.01 23.97 51.31
C SER A 474 2.38 25.18 52.03
N LYS A 475 1.43 25.87 51.39
CA LYS A 475 0.66 26.97 52.01
C LYS A 475 -0.20 26.48 53.17
N LYS A 476 -0.84 25.30 53.03
CA LYS A 476 -1.61 24.69 54.12
C LYS A 476 -0.70 24.25 55.28
N ASP A 477 0.46 23.69 54.99
CA ASP A 477 1.43 23.27 56.03
C ASP A 477 1.93 24.46 56.86
N LEU A 478 2.26 25.60 56.22
CA LEU A 478 2.60 26.83 56.93
C LEU A 478 1.48 27.31 57.86
N THR A 479 0.22 27.15 57.42
CA THR A 479 -0.95 27.50 58.21
C THR A 479 -1.08 26.57 59.42
N ILE A 480 -0.87 25.26 59.24
CA ILE A 480 -0.88 24.27 60.32
C ILE A 480 0.21 24.61 61.37
N MET A 481 1.43 24.93 60.93
CA MET A 481 2.52 25.32 61.83
C MET A 481 2.17 26.58 62.66
N PHE A 482 1.53 27.57 62.04
CA PHE A 482 1.04 28.76 62.75
C PHE A 482 0.03 28.42 63.86
N TRP A 483 -0.93 27.54 63.57
CA TRP A 483 -1.92 27.10 64.56
C TRP A 483 -1.28 26.30 65.71
N GLN A 484 -0.32 25.42 65.43
CA GLN A 484 0.40 24.65 66.45
C GLN A 484 1.20 25.54 67.41
N SER A 485 1.83 26.61 66.92
CA SER A 485 2.55 27.57 67.77
C SER A 485 1.63 28.32 68.74
N ARG A 486 0.43 28.73 68.28
CA ARG A 486 -0.59 29.31 69.17
C ARG A 486 -1.06 28.34 70.25
N ASP A 487 -1.16 27.06 69.93
CA ASP A 487 -1.60 26.04 70.88
C ASP A 487 -0.54 25.77 71.96
N GLN A 488 0.74 25.76 71.58
CA GLN A 488 1.85 25.67 72.55
C GLN A 488 1.88 26.86 73.52
N GLU A 489 1.57 28.08 73.04
CA GLU A 489 1.50 29.26 73.89
C GLU A 489 0.31 29.17 74.88
N LYS A 490 -0.85 28.68 74.44
CA LYS A 490 -1.99 28.41 75.33
C LYS A 490 -1.64 27.39 76.42
N VAL A 491 -0.94 26.31 76.06
CA VAL A 491 -0.48 25.30 77.01
C VAL A 491 0.51 25.87 78.03
N ARG A 492 1.35 26.82 77.62
CA ARG A 492 2.29 27.52 78.53
C ARG A 492 1.57 28.35 79.58
N ILE A 493 0.54 29.12 79.16
CA ILE A 493 -0.31 29.92 80.05
C ILE A 493 -1.08 29.02 81.04
N ILE A 494 -1.56 27.86 80.60
CA ILE A 494 -2.25 26.89 81.47
C ILE A 494 -1.32 26.29 82.54
N LYS A 495 -0.02 26.13 82.24
CA LYS A 495 0.96 25.64 83.21
C LYS A 495 1.29 26.66 84.30
N GLU A 496 1.28 27.95 83.97
CA GLU A 496 1.57 29.03 84.94
C GLU A 496 0.43 29.24 85.94
N LEU A 497 -0.82 28.91 85.58
CA LEU A 497 -2.00 29.10 86.44
C LEU A 497 -2.25 27.97 87.45
N ASN A 498 -1.49 26.87 87.42
CA ASN A 498 -1.80 25.65 88.20
C ASN A 498 -0.78 25.27 89.28
N ALA A 499 0.00 26.23 89.79
CA ALA A 499 0.97 25.99 90.87
C ALA A 499 0.83 26.98 92.03
N GLU A 500 -0.29 26.92 92.78
CA GLU A 500 -0.34 27.34 94.19
C GLU A 500 -1.53 26.71 94.94
N GLU A 501 -1.15 25.67 95.69
CA GLU A 501 -1.67 25.09 96.94
C GLU A 501 -3.14 24.71 97.22
N SER A 502 -3.21 23.51 97.79
CA SER A 502 -4.29 22.70 98.35
C SER A 502 -4.91 23.19 99.66
N LYS A 503 -6.24 23.05 99.83
CA LYS A 503 -6.91 22.30 100.94
C LYS A 503 -8.47 22.33 100.88
N ALA A 504 -9.04 21.13 100.79
CA ALA A 504 -10.20 20.54 101.50
C ALA A 504 -11.55 21.32 101.66
N ILE A 505 -12.61 20.96 100.90
CA ILE A 505 -13.89 20.23 101.26
C ILE A 505 -15.09 21.21 101.06
N PRO A 506 -16.36 20.86 100.70
CA PRO A 506 -17.04 19.60 100.30
C PRO A 506 -17.87 19.67 98.97
N GLN A 507 -18.39 18.50 98.56
CA GLN A 507 -19.61 18.20 97.78
C GLN A 507 -19.96 19.04 96.53
N ARG A 508 -20.05 18.38 95.36
CA ARG A 508 -20.70 18.93 94.17
C ARG A 508 -22.08 18.35 93.93
N SER A 509 -22.92 19.22 93.41
CA SER A 509 -24.26 18.95 92.91
C SER A 509 -24.27 17.74 91.97
N THR A 510 -25.32 16.95 92.13
CA THR A 510 -25.67 15.73 91.39
C THR A 510 -25.57 15.88 89.86
N GLU A 511 -25.69 17.09 89.33
CA GLU A 511 -25.72 17.37 87.89
C GLU A 511 -24.36 17.22 87.17
N GLU A 512 -23.25 17.59 87.81
CA GLU A 512 -21.91 17.54 87.17
C GLU A 512 -21.34 16.11 87.20
N SER A 513 -21.59 15.39 88.29
CA SER A 513 -21.31 13.96 88.41
C SER A 513 -22.13 13.14 87.40
N GLU A 514 -23.39 13.50 87.15
CA GLU A 514 -24.21 12.88 86.11
C GLU A 514 -23.67 13.16 84.70
N LYS A 515 -23.22 14.39 84.39
CA LYS A 515 -22.61 14.71 83.08
C LYS A 515 -21.33 13.93 82.84
N VAL A 516 -20.40 13.91 83.80
CA VAL A 516 -19.14 13.16 83.67
C VAL A 516 -19.40 11.65 83.61
N TYR A 517 -20.38 11.14 84.35
CA TYR A 517 -20.81 9.75 84.26
C TYR A 517 -21.43 9.43 82.90
N SER A 518 -22.26 10.31 82.34
CA SER A 518 -22.84 10.14 80.99
C SER A 518 -21.76 10.15 79.90
N LEU A 519 -20.76 11.02 80.01
CA LEU A 519 -19.61 11.08 79.10
C LEU A 519 -18.80 9.78 79.20
N LEU A 520 -18.50 9.31 80.41
CA LEU A 520 -17.81 8.04 80.62
C LEU A 520 -18.62 6.86 80.06
N SER A 521 -19.93 6.84 80.27
CA SER A 521 -20.82 5.82 79.72
C SER A 521 -20.79 5.82 78.18
N ASN A 522 -20.83 7.00 77.55
CA ASN A 522 -20.73 7.13 76.09
C ASN A 522 -19.36 6.66 75.58
N LEU A 523 -18.27 7.02 76.26
CA LEU A 523 -16.92 6.58 75.90
C LEU A 523 -16.76 5.06 76.00
N LEU A 524 -17.32 4.45 77.04
CA LEU A 524 -17.31 3.00 77.23
C LEU A 524 -18.19 2.30 76.18
N ALA A 525 -19.32 2.90 75.79
CA ALA A 525 -20.13 2.42 74.68
C ALA A 525 -19.35 2.49 73.35
N THR A 526 -18.69 3.61 73.05
CA THR A 526 -17.80 3.77 71.89
C THR A 526 -16.68 2.74 71.89
N LYS A 527 -16.00 2.52 73.02
CA LYS A 527 -14.97 1.49 73.16
C LYS A 527 -15.51 0.08 72.87
N THR A 528 -16.73 -0.21 73.31
CA THR A 528 -17.40 -1.50 73.08
C THR A 528 -17.73 -1.68 71.60
N ILE A 529 -18.24 -0.64 70.93
CA ILE A 529 -18.52 -0.64 69.48
C ILE A 529 -17.23 -0.90 68.70
N LEU A 530 -16.16 -0.15 68.99
CA LEU A 530 -14.86 -0.29 68.31
C LEU A 530 -14.27 -1.70 68.49
N SER A 531 -14.42 -2.29 69.67
CA SER A 531 -13.94 -3.65 69.96
C SER A 531 -14.78 -4.73 69.25
N LYS A 532 -16.09 -4.52 69.12
CA LYS A 532 -17.02 -5.47 68.47
C LYS A 532 -16.92 -5.40 66.95
N GLU A 533 -16.83 -4.20 66.40
CA GLU A 533 -16.84 -3.98 64.95
C GLU A 533 -15.46 -4.12 64.31
N ASP A 534 -14.37 -3.90 65.05
CA ASP A 534 -12.99 -3.99 64.56
C ASP A 534 -12.79 -3.28 63.20
N PRO A 535 -12.89 -1.94 63.16
CA PRO A 535 -12.80 -1.17 61.92
C PRO A 535 -11.46 -1.33 61.20
N VAL A 536 -10.38 -1.61 61.94
CA VAL A 536 -9.05 -1.84 61.35
C VAL A 536 -9.08 -3.14 60.54
N LYS A 537 -9.59 -4.23 61.11
CA LYS A 537 -9.72 -5.49 60.38
C LYS A 537 -10.67 -5.38 59.19
N LYS A 538 -11.86 -4.80 59.38
CA LYS A 538 -12.83 -4.60 58.27
C LYS A 538 -12.25 -3.76 57.14
N SER A 539 -11.43 -2.74 57.44
CA SER A 539 -10.76 -1.94 56.40
C SER A 539 -9.76 -2.74 55.58
N ASN A 540 -9.03 -3.68 56.20
CA ASN A 540 -8.14 -4.60 55.47
C ASN A 540 -8.92 -5.53 54.55
N ASP A 541 -10.04 -6.09 55.02
CA ASP A 541 -10.89 -6.97 54.21
C ASP A 541 -11.39 -6.25 52.94
N ILE A 542 -11.77 -4.96 53.06
CA ILE A 542 -12.17 -4.12 51.92
C ILE A 542 -10.99 -3.89 50.96
N CYS A 543 -9.80 -3.59 51.49
CA CYS A 543 -8.59 -3.40 50.70
C CYS A 543 -8.24 -4.66 49.89
N ASP A 544 -8.25 -5.82 50.52
CA ASP A 544 -7.92 -7.10 49.87
C ASP A 544 -8.97 -7.46 48.80
N ALA A 545 -10.26 -7.20 49.07
CA ALA A 545 -11.32 -7.36 48.08
C ALA A 545 -11.10 -6.46 46.85
N LEU A 546 -10.71 -5.20 47.03
CA LEU A 546 -10.44 -4.28 45.92
C LEU A 546 -9.16 -4.65 45.16
N VAL A 547 -8.08 -4.98 45.86
CA VAL A 547 -6.78 -5.35 45.27
C VAL A 547 -6.90 -6.62 44.45
N SER A 548 -7.67 -7.62 44.91
CA SER A 548 -7.87 -8.88 44.18
C SER A 548 -8.68 -8.72 42.88
N LYS A 549 -9.41 -7.62 42.71
CA LYS A 549 -10.28 -7.35 41.54
C LYS A 549 -9.65 -6.41 40.50
N THR A 550 -8.43 -5.93 40.73
CA THR A 550 -7.76 -4.99 39.82
C THR A 550 -6.32 -5.40 39.53
N ASN A 551 -5.92 -5.35 38.25
CA ASN A 551 -4.56 -5.64 37.80
C ASN A 551 -3.67 -4.38 37.69
N SER A 552 -4.22 -3.20 37.97
CA SER A 552 -3.47 -1.93 37.87
C SER A 552 -2.60 -1.73 39.11
N LYS A 553 -1.27 -1.72 38.92
CA LYS A 553 -0.31 -1.55 40.01
C LYS A 553 -0.44 -0.20 40.72
N LEU A 554 -0.71 0.87 39.97
CA LEU A 554 -0.97 2.21 40.53
C LEU A 554 -2.25 2.23 41.36
N THR A 555 -3.30 1.57 40.88
CA THR A 555 -4.57 1.43 41.61
C THR A 555 -4.40 0.66 42.91
N GLN A 556 -3.66 -0.46 42.86
CA GLN A 556 -3.36 -1.24 44.07
C GLN A 556 -2.55 -0.43 45.08
N GLN A 557 -1.64 0.44 44.62
CA GLN A 557 -0.89 1.34 45.49
C GLN A 557 -1.79 2.40 46.14
N PHE A 558 -2.71 3.00 45.39
CA PHE A 558 -3.68 3.97 45.92
C PHE A 558 -4.58 3.36 47.00
N VAL A 559 -5.19 2.19 46.73
CA VAL A 559 -6.08 1.50 47.69
C VAL A 559 -5.33 1.16 48.98
N LYS A 560 -4.08 0.68 48.87
CA LYS A 560 -3.24 0.37 50.03
C LYS A 560 -2.85 1.62 50.81
N TYR A 561 -2.56 2.72 50.12
CA TYR A 561 -2.23 4.01 50.74
C TYR A 561 -3.42 4.54 51.54
N GLU A 562 -4.60 4.61 50.93
CA GLU A 562 -5.82 5.10 51.58
C GLU A 562 -6.18 4.27 52.81
N THR A 563 -6.14 2.94 52.69
CA THR A 563 -6.42 2.02 53.80
C THR A 563 -5.47 2.26 54.97
N ARG A 564 -4.18 2.51 54.67
CA ARG A 564 -3.18 2.79 55.71
C ARG A 564 -3.42 4.13 56.40
N VAL A 565 -3.81 5.17 55.66
CA VAL A 565 -4.16 6.48 56.23
C VAL A 565 -5.37 6.34 57.16
N PHE A 566 -6.43 5.67 56.71
CA PHE A 566 -7.63 5.41 57.51
C PHE A 566 -7.29 4.65 58.81
N GLN A 567 -6.48 3.59 58.72
CA GLN A 567 -6.07 2.81 59.90
C GLN A 567 -5.27 3.62 60.92
N LEU A 568 -4.40 4.52 60.47
CA LEU A 568 -3.65 5.41 61.36
C LEU A 568 -4.60 6.39 62.06
N GLN A 569 -5.58 6.94 61.35
CA GLN A 569 -6.59 7.83 61.93
C GLN A 569 -7.47 7.10 62.94
N VAL A 570 -7.94 5.89 62.62
CA VAL A 570 -8.75 5.06 63.53
C VAL A 570 -7.95 4.64 64.76
N SER A 571 -6.66 4.31 64.61
CA SER A 571 -5.80 3.97 65.75
C SER A 571 -5.61 5.17 66.68
N SER A 572 -5.41 6.37 66.12
CA SER A 572 -5.35 7.62 66.88
C SER A 572 -6.67 7.92 67.61
N TYR A 573 -7.81 7.68 66.93
CA TYR A 573 -9.15 7.82 67.51
C TYR A 573 -9.34 6.86 68.70
N ILE A 574 -9.04 5.56 68.53
CA ILE A 574 -9.11 4.55 69.60
C ILE A 574 -8.24 4.98 70.78
N GLN A 575 -7.00 5.41 70.52
CA GLN A 575 -6.08 5.85 71.58
C GLN A 575 -6.61 7.08 72.32
N THR A 576 -7.26 8.01 71.63
CA THR A 576 -7.88 9.20 72.24
C THR A 576 -9.05 8.81 73.16
N VAL A 577 -9.94 7.93 72.69
CA VAL A 577 -11.04 7.38 73.49
C VAL A 577 -10.51 6.67 74.74
N GLU A 578 -9.48 5.82 74.60
CA GLU A 578 -8.88 5.11 75.72
C GLU A 578 -8.19 6.02 76.74
N ASN A 579 -7.49 7.04 76.26
CA ASN A 579 -6.84 8.04 77.11
C ASN A 579 -7.88 8.85 77.89
N ASN A 580 -8.97 9.25 77.24
CA ASN A 580 -10.08 9.95 77.90
C ASN A 580 -10.76 9.08 78.97
N ILE A 581 -10.98 7.79 78.70
CA ILE A 581 -11.50 6.84 79.71
C ILE A 581 -10.55 6.74 80.90
N LYS A 582 -9.24 6.57 80.66
CA LYS A 582 -8.21 6.51 81.72
C LYS A 582 -8.16 7.81 82.52
N LEU A 583 -8.30 8.96 81.87
CA LEU A 583 -8.29 10.28 82.51
C LEU A 583 -9.47 10.43 83.48
N ILE A 584 -10.67 10.01 83.07
CA ILE A 584 -11.87 10.07 83.91
C ILE A 584 -11.80 9.05 85.05
N GLN A 585 -11.39 7.80 84.77
CA GLN A 585 -11.26 6.76 85.79
C GLN A 585 -10.14 7.04 86.81
N GLY A 586 -9.08 7.73 86.39
CA GLY A 586 -7.94 8.09 87.23
C GLY A 586 -8.12 9.36 88.06
N ASN A 587 -9.16 10.18 87.78
CA ASN A 587 -9.42 11.43 88.49
C ASN A 587 -10.91 11.60 88.80
N GLN A 588 -11.32 11.19 90.01
CA GLN A 588 -12.72 11.27 90.47
C GLN A 588 -13.27 12.71 90.60
N ALA A 589 -12.42 13.74 90.52
CA ALA A 589 -12.80 15.15 90.62
C ALA A 589 -12.78 15.89 89.27
N ILE A 590 -12.58 15.20 88.15
CA ILE A 590 -12.56 15.81 86.81
C ILE A 590 -13.91 16.44 86.46
N LYS A 591 -13.89 17.61 85.81
CA LYS A 591 -15.08 18.27 85.28
C LYS A 591 -15.22 17.97 83.79
N SER A 592 -16.45 18.03 83.26
CA SER A 592 -16.74 17.69 81.86
C SER A 592 -15.98 18.54 80.85
N ASP A 593 -15.70 19.81 81.17
CA ASP A 593 -14.96 20.77 80.34
C ASP A 593 -13.45 20.50 80.26
N GLN A 594 -12.93 19.63 81.14
CA GLN A 594 -11.51 19.24 81.17
C GLN A 594 -11.23 17.94 80.42
N ILE A 595 -12.28 17.25 79.94
CA ILE A 595 -12.15 16.04 79.14
C ILE A 595 -12.00 16.47 77.68
N PRO A 596 -10.91 16.10 77.00
CA PRO A 596 -10.72 16.45 75.59
C PRO A 596 -11.90 15.96 74.74
N GLU A 597 -12.45 16.83 73.90
CA GLU A 597 -13.47 16.45 72.92
C GLU A 597 -12.91 15.40 71.97
N ILE A 598 -13.72 14.38 71.65
CA ILE A 598 -13.32 13.36 70.68
C ILE A 598 -13.59 13.92 69.29
N PRO A 599 -12.63 13.83 68.35
CA PRO A 599 -12.88 14.17 66.95
C PRO A 599 -13.98 13.28 66.36
N ASP A 600 -14.53 13.63 65.20
CA ASP A 600 -15.46 12.74 64.49
C ASP A 600 -14.78 11.42 64.10
N PHE A 601 -15.57 10.35 63.99
CA PHE A 601 -15.03 9.05 63.58
C PHE A 601 -14.49 9.14 62.13
N PRO A 602 -13.27 8.64 61.84
CA PRO A 602 -12.68 8.74 60.51
C PRO A 602 -13.52 8.03 59.44
N GLU A 603 -13.52 8.57 58.23
CA GLU A 603 -14.14 7.98 57.04
C GLU A 603 -13.11 7.84 55.90
N PHE A 604 -13.37 6.93 54.96
CA PHE A 604 -12.62 6.91 53.69
C PHE A 604 -12.91 8.16 52.86
N SER A 605 -11.93 8.62 52.08
CA SER A 605 -12.13 9.73 51.14
C SER A 605 -13.23 9.45 50.12
N GLU A 606 -13.83 10.50 49.58
CA GLU A 606 -14.85 10.37 48.54
C GLU A 606 -14.29 9.78 47.25
N GLU A 607 -13.02 10.03 46.96
CA GLU A 607 -12.30 9.40 45.86
C GLU A 607 -12.28 7.88 46.05
N PHE A 608 -11.97 7.39 47.25
CA PHE A 608 -11.98 5.96 47.56
C PHE A 608 -13.39 5.35 47.50
N LYS A 609 -14.41 6.04 48.03
CA LYS A 609 -15.81 5.60 47.96
C LYS A 609 -16.29 5.46 46.51
N ASN A 610 -15.99 6.45 45.66
CA ASN A 610 -16.27 6.40 44.22
C ASN A 610 -15.51 5.26 43.53
N PHE A 611 -14.26 5.04 43.92
CA PHE A 611 -13.42 4.00 43.37
C PHE A 611 -13.90 2.59 43.73
N HIS A 612 -14.33 2.39 44.98
CA HIS A 612 -14.99 1.18 45.44
C HIS A 612 -16.27 0.89 44.62
N LYS A 613 -17.13 1.91 44.43
CA LYS A 613 -18.34 1.82 43.58
C LYS A 613 -18.01 1.48 42.14
N PHE A 614 -16.93 2.03 41.59
CA PHE A 614 -16.51 1.72 40.23
C PHE A 614 -16.07 0.26 40.05
N ILE A 615 -15.24 -0.26 40.97
CA ILE A 615 -14.65 -1.61 40.87
C ILE A 615 -15.64 -2.70 41.27
N LEU A 616 -16.32 -2.56 42.41
CA LEU A 616 -17.20 -3.59 42.96
C LEU A 616 -18.67 -3.40 42.57
N LYS A 617 -19.00 -2.30 41.87
CA LYS A 617 -20.37 -1.92 41.50
C LYS A 617 -21.32 -1.81 42.70
N LYS A 618 -20.77 -1.55 43.90
CA LYS A 618 -21.48 -1.40 45.18
C LYS A 618 -20.91 -0.23 45.98
N GLU A 619 -21.75 0.44 46.75
CA GLU A 619 -21.28 1.53 47.62
C GLU A 619 -20.35 0.99 48.70
N ALA A 620 -19.40 1.83 49.14
CA ALA A 620 -18.47 1.44 50.18
C ALA A 620 -19.22 1.21 51.51
N PRO A 621 -18.98 0.11 52.22
CA PRO A 621 -19.68 -0.16 53.47
C PRO A 621 -19.27 0.88 54.53
N LEU A 622 -20.27 1.40 55.26
CA LEU A 622 -20.03 2.29 56.40
C LEU A 622 -19.44 1.48 57.57
N LEU A 623 -18.21 1.81 57.97
CA LEU A 623 -17.54 1.17 59.10
C LEU A 623 -17.94 1.88 60.39
N CYS A 624 -18.34 1.12 61.42
CA CYS A 624 -18.78 1.67 62.71
C CYS A 624 -19.90 2.71 62.56
N ARG A 625 -20.97 2.36 61.81
CA ARG A 625 -22.09 3.26 61.50
C ARG A 625 -22.66 3.99 62.72
N GLN A 626 -22.66 3.33 63.87
CA GLN A 626 -23.13 3.87 65.15
C GLN A 626 -22.29 5.05 65.68
N LEU A 627 -21.08 5.26 65.15
CA LEU A 627 -20.15 6.33 65.53
C LEU A 627 -20.10 7.46 64.50
N LEU A 628 -20.79 7.32 63.37
CA LEU A 628 -20.92 8.37 62.36
C LEU A 628 -22.04 9.30 62.81
N ASN A 629 -21.78 10.61 62.82
CA ASN A 629 -22.77 11.67 63.10
C ASN A 629 -23.75 11.83 61.93
N LEU A 630 -24.39 10.73 61.51
CA LEU A 630 -25.48 10.73 60.55
C LEU A 630 -26.67 11.41 61.23
N THR A 631 -27.02 12.60 60.76
CA THR A 631 -28.24 13.30 61.17
C THR A 631 -29.44 12.50 60.67
N ASP A 632 -29.81 11.49 61.43
CA ASP A 632 -31.06 10.78 61.26
C ASP A 632 -32.20 11.80 61.41
N GLU A 633 -32.82 12.16 60.29
CA GLU A 633 -34.28 12.15 60.28
C GLU A 633 -34.75 10.68 60.43
N ILE A 634 -34.56 10.20 61.66
CA ILE A 634 -35.23 9.10 62.36
C ILE A 634 -34.75 7.69 61.99
N ALA A 635 -33.68 7.24 62.67
CA ALA A 635 -33.68 6.31 63.80
C ALA A 635 -34.64 5.13 63.76
N ASP A 636 -34.99 4.61 62.59
CA ASP A 636 -36.03 3.58 62.47
C ASP A 636 -35.89 2.81 61.16
N MET A 637 -34.72 2.18 60.98
CA MET A 637 -34.41 1.34 59.82
C MET A 637 -35.07 -0.04 59.89
N GLU A 638 -35.85 -0.36 60.92
CA GLU A 638 -36.58 -1.63 61.03
C GLU A 638 -38.07 -1.42 60.81
N CYS A 639 -38.68 -2.16 59.89
CA CYS A 639 -40.12 -2.09 59.65
C CYS A 639 -40.87 -2.85 60.74
N VAL A 640 -41.57 -2.16 61.66
CA VAL A 640 -42.25 -2.80 62.81
C VAL A 640 -43.39 -3.77 62.45
N ILE A 641 -43.77 -3.87 61.17
CA ILE A 641 -44.76 -4.84 60.70
C ILE A 641 -44.08 -6.20 60.43
N CYS A 642 -42.91 -6.21 59.79
CA CYS A 642 -42.20 -7.43 59.43
C CYS A 642 -40.92 -7.68 60.24
N ILE A 643 -40.48 -6.72 61.06
CA ILE A 643 -39.32 -6.78 61.95
C ILE A 643 -38.01 -7.02 61.15
N ASN A 644 -37.97 -6.55 59.90
CA ASN A 644 -36.78 -6.62 59.05
C ASN A 644 -36.21 -5.22 58.83
N GLU A 645 -34.89 -5.15 58.72
CA GLU A 645 -34.16 -3.93 58.36
C GLU A 645 -34.47 -3.52 56.90
N MET A 646 -34.71 -2.22 56.70
CA MET A 646 -34.88 -1.55 55.42
C MET A 646 -33.49 -1.10 54.96
N GLU A 647 -32.98 -1.66 53.87
CA GLU A 647 -31.62 -1.39 53.38
C GLU A 647 -31.48 -0.01 52.71
N SER A 648 -32.59 0.62 52.27
CA SER A 648 -32.63 1.97 51.70
C SER A 648 -33.97 2.67 51.95
N HIS A 649 -34.07 3.96 51.58
CA HIS A 649 -35.33 4.72 51.66
C HIS A 649 -36.30 4.46 50.50
N ASP A 650 -35.81 3.83 49.42
CA ASP A 650 -36.63 3.47 48.26
C ASP A 650 -37.59 2.33 48.64
N ASP A 651 -38.83 2.35 48.14
CA ASP A 651 -39.91 1.40 48.50
C ASP A 651 -40.38 1.39 49.97
N THR A 652 -40.27 2.53 50.65
CA THR A 652 -40.81 2.73 52.01
C THR A 652 -41.86 3.84 52.07
N THR A 653 -42.93 3.66 52.86
CA THR A 653 -43.92 4.71 53.14
C THR A 653 -43.65 5.33 54.50
N LYS A 654 -43.65 6.66 54.57
CA LYS A 654 -43.47 7.44 55.80
C LYS A 654 -44.81 7.92 56.33
N CYS A 655 -45.10 7.68 57.61
CA CYS A 655 -46.27 8.30 58.25
C CYS A 655 -46.04 9.80 58.39
N VAL A 656 -46.98 10.63 57.92
CA VAL A 656 -46.87 12.09 57.99
C VAL A 656 -46.83 12.60 59.44
N HIS A 657 -47.52 11.92 60.36
CA HIS A 657 -47.61 12.35 61.76
C HIS A 657 -46.38 11.98 62.60
N CYS A 658 -46.03 10.69 62.68
CA CYS A 658 -44.92 10.25 63.54
C CYS A 658 -43.61 10.07 62.78
N LYS A 659 -43.60 10.33 61.46
CA LYS A 659 -42.45 10.19 60.58
C LYS A 659 -41.84 8.77 60.52
N ARG A 660 -42.49 7.75 61.11
CA ARG A 660 -42.07 6.33 61.06
C ARG A 660 -42.20 5.76 59.66
N ARG A 661 -41.20 4.98 59.21
CA ARG A 661 -41.19 4.29 57.92
C ARG A 661 -41.52 2.81 58.03
N TYR A 662 -42.13 2.29 56.97
CA TYR A 662 -42.49 0.89 56.79
C TYR A 662 -42.22 0.50 55.34
N HIS A 663 -41.94 -0.77 55.05
CA HIS A 663 -41.96 -1.25 53.68
C HIS A 663 -43.33 -0.98 53.04
N ASN A 664 -43.34 -0.47 51.80
CA ASN A 664 -44.57 -0.16 51.06
C ASN A 664 -45.55 -1.35 51.06
N HIS A 665 -45.07 -2.57 50.84
CA HIS A 665 -45.93 -3.77 50.82
C HIS A 665 -46.51 -4.10 52.21
N CYS A 666 -45.76 -3.86 53.30
CA CYS A 666 -46.19 -4.14 54.66
C CYS A 666 -47.31 -3.18 55.10
N ILE A 667 -47.10 -1.89 54.91
CA ILE A 667 -48.05 -0.87 55.36
C ILE A 667 -49.33 -0.89 54.53
N LYS A 668 -49.26 -1.14 53.22
CA LYS A 668 -50.47 -1.32 52.39
C LYS A 668 -51.35 -2.46 52.89
N SER A 669 -50.75 -3.59 53.25
CA SER A 669 -51.50 -4.73 53.80
C SER A 669 -52.16 -4.40 55.14
N TRP A 670 -51.46 -3.63 55.98
CA TRP A 670 -52.00 -3.16 57.26
C TRP A 670 -53.20 -2.21 57.09
N LEU A 671 -53.09 -1.23 56.18
CA LEU A 671 -54.11 -0.21 55.95
C LEU A 671 -55.41 -0.75 55.36
N LYS A 672 -55.38 -1.91 54.68
CA LYS A 672 -56.59 -2.64 54.27
C LYS A 672 -57.44 -3.14 55.43
N THR A 673 -56.83 -3.36 56.60
CA THR A 673 -57.52 -3.91 57.78
C THR A 673 -57.75 -2.85 58.85
N LYS A 674 -56.82 -1.90 59.01
CA LYS A 674 -56.90 -0.81 60.00
C LYS A 674 -56.39 0.48 59.36
N SER A 675 -57.26 1.46 59.16
CA SER A 675 -56.93 2.77 58.55
C SER A 675 -56.20 3.72 59.50
N VAL A 676 -55.22 3.20 60.25
CA VAL A 676 -54.41 3.94 61.22
C VAL A 676 -52.96 3.50 61.18
N CYS A 677 -52.04 4.42 61.46
CA CYS A 677 -50.61 4.14 61.56
C CYS A 677 -50.32 3.07 62.64
N PRO A 678 -49.54 2.02 62.34
CA PRO A 678 -49.16 1.00 63.33
C PRO A 678 -48.51 1.57 64.59
N THR A 679 -47.70 2.62 64.45
CA THR A 679 -46.95 3.21 65.57
C THR A 679 -47.74 4.26 66.34
N CYS A 680 -48.30 5.29 65.68
CA CYS A 680 -48.94 6.41 66.38
C CYS A 680 -50.48 6.36 66.41
N LYS A 681 -51.08 5.36 65.75
CA LYS A 681 -52.53 5.13 65.66
C LYS A 681 -53.34 6.32 65.07
N HIS A 682 -52.69 7.34 64.52
CA HIS A 682 -53.37 8.38 63.76
C HIS A 682 -53.88 7.83 62.44
N GLY A 683 -54.98 8.41 61.94
CA GLY A 683 -55.57 8.07 60.65
C GLY A 683 -54.51 8.08 59.56
N MET A 684 -54.41 6.97 58.84
CA MET A 684 -53.50 6.80 57.72
C MET A 684 -54.25 5.99 56.67
N VAL A 685 -54.23 6.48 55.43
CA VAL A 685 -54.87 5.83 54.29
C VAL A 685 -53.82 5.56 53.23
N ASP A 686 -54.05 4.56 52.38
CA ASP A 686 -53.15 4.29 51.26
C ASP A 686 -53.30 5.43 50.24
N GLU A 687 -52.24 6.24 50.08
CA GLU A 687 -52.21 7.38 49.17
C GLU A 687 -52.42 6.98 47.70
N GLN A 688 -52.28 5.70 47.34
CA GLN A 688 -52.57 5.20 45.99
C GLN A 688 -54.03 4.80 45.77
N GLU A 689 -54.78 4.41 46.82
CA GLU A 689 -56.22 4.14 46.75
C GLU A 689 -57.06 5.39 47.04
N PHE A 690 -56.53 6.31 47.87
CA PHE A 690 -57.18 7.57 48.23
C PHE A 690 -56.15 8.73 48.25
N PRO A 691 -55.70 9.20 47.06
CA PRO A 691 -54.80 10.35 46.97
C PRO A 691 -55.46 11.61 47.54
N ALA A 692 -54.67 12.48 48.16
CA ALA A 692 -55.14 13.77 48.66
C ALA A 692 -55.69 14.62 47.51
N LEU A 693 -56.86 15.25 47.71
CA LEU A 693 -57.49 16.17 46.76
C LEU A 693 -56.71 17.48 46.60
#